data_AF-A0AAW2H7B2-F1
#
_entry.id   AF-A0AAW2H7B2-F1
#
_cell.length_a   1.000
_cell.length_b   1.000
_cell.length_c   1.000
_cell.angle_alpha   90.00
_cell.angle_beta   90.00
_cell.angle_gamma   90.00
#
_symmetry.space_group_name_H-M   'P 1'
#
loop_
_entity.id
_entity.type
_entity.pdbx_description
1 polymer ?
#
loop_
_entity_poly.entity_id
_entity_poly.type
_entity_poly.pdbx_seq_one_letter_code
_entity_poly.pdbx_strand_id
1 'polypeptide(L)'
;MREEAESSTGAAVFDEYGAVTRKVAEHLLRHSHSSLSQVACATRLSHADVSAAISLLLHIRCATYARAKGGKIFYSATVHEKRLFFATYCDFVAKCLGRTHGDVFRRILVGGITNTSRIQSAESLELLAARGFVSVGSRGEVRSALLERDTGFRDAVQDGRASGAGRADAKRTKLCRDGETYAYVNYAEVEKRIFDCCFCVYLDNRYNGTMAALFLRILRLRCVAACDLPVDAGTYVEYLVADRVVESLPSGDVRLGRGWRDALKRDVLSRFLENSEGKALRRIFNTILRRGTVPDKEIARAAMVGAAQTRCLMLRLQQTGCAGVFANFVPSAFYSKANLSWRVDWARSAPKFGAAKKSPSMSVYAMEKLESICTAAAEGAKRKQETLEVQVCLKGYDLKRDKKFDGSVVLPFQKRKNERVLVVGDKKLEEMAADAGLPFVSFDEVTGKTKDKKTMKKKLAAKHHAIITTSAFHKHFEIFFFNRKRTPFYIFDANGGDLKKFYEEVARTVKFKLRQTNVVSFPAGTLDMSTAEISQNVQAGLEFLFTLLKKGAQNVDTIFLKTPMEIDIYDVEGLAIADEAGTALYHVTFSDFCPAALYRSAVQAQDEISIIDERLVLLHRLDEISVILYARDNRNEILLSRALEGFSAALQKVLKKCTKLYVLKKYDLVCLLVREFVFNGVICERNTDALVKSVPVRSFEGLETMNIPQGFLSFFADPKGSLKRRSG
;
A
#
# COMPACT_ATOMS: atom_id res chain seq x y z
N MET A 1 9.17 -13.72 -2.36
CA MET A 1 10.02 -13.86 -3.56
C MET A 1 10.53 -12.53 -4.16
N ARG A 2 9.71 -11.57 -4.63
CA ARG A 2 10.25 -10.31 -5.23
C ARG A 2 10.66 -9.23 -4.22
N GLU A 3 9.96 -9.07 -3.09
CA GLU A 3 10.41 -8.18 -2.01
C GLU A 3 11.69 -8.68 -1.31
N GLU A 4 11.89 -9.99 -1.25
CA GLU A 4 13.15 -10.59 -0.79
C GLU A 4 14.31 -10.26 -1.74
N ALA A 5 14.08 -10.27 -3.06
CA ALA A 5 15.10 -9.96 -4.06
C ALA A 5 15.54 -8.47 -4.05
N GLU A 6 14.61 -7.54 -3.84
CA GLU A 6 14.91 -6.11 -3.67
C GLU A 6 15.65 -5.85 -2.34
N SER A 7 15.31 -6.58 -1.27
CA SER A 7 16.03 -6.49 0.00
C SER A 7 17.44 -7.09 -0.06
N SER A 8 17.66 -8.14 -0.87
CA SER A 8 18.95 -8.81 -1.00
C SER A 8 19.95 -8.06 -1.89
N THR A 9 19.47 -7.39 -2.94
CA THR A 9 20.34 -6.65 -3.88
C THR A 9 20.77 -5.29 -3.32
N GLY A 10 19.92 -4.62 -2.55
CA GLY A 10 20.27 -3.38 -1.86
C GLY A 10 21.27 -3.55 -0.71
N ALA A 11 21.25 -4.71 -0.04
CA ALA A 11 22.18 -5.01 1.06
C ALA A 11 23.63 -5.21 0.59
N ALA A 12 23.84 -5.82 -0.58
CA ALA A 12 25.16 -6.08 -1.15
C ALA A 12 25.96 -4.80 -1.45
N VAL A 13 25.28 -3.70 -1.82
CA VAL A 13 25.91 -2.41 -2.14
C VAL A 13 26.64 -1.80 -0.94
N PHE A 14 26.23 -2.15 0.29
CA PHE A 14 26.83 -1.63 1.51
C PHE A 14 27.89 -2.54 2.13
N ASP A 15 28.17 -3.71 1.52
CA ASP A 15 29.23 -4.62 1.97
C ASP A 15 30.61 -3.94 1.93
N GLU A 16 30.85 -3.08 0.93
CA GLU A 16 32.08 -2.28 0.77
C GLU A 16 32.38 -1.36 1.96
N TYR A 17 31.36 -1.02 2.77
CA TYR A 17 31.44 -0.07 3.87
C TYR A 17 31.46 -0.74 5.26
N GLY A 18 31.59 -2.06 5.29
CA GLY A 18 31.67 -2.85 6.50
C GLY A 18 30.30 -3.24 7.09
N ALA A 19 30.34 -4.30 7.91
CA ALA A 19 29.14 -4.95 8.43
C ALA A 19 28.26 -4.02 9.30
N VAL A 20 28.86 -3.07 10.02
CA VAL A 20 28.15 -2.10 10.87
C VAL A 20 27.30 -1.16 10.01
N THR A 21 27.92 -0.57 8.97
CA THR A 21 27.26 0.36 8.05
C THR A 21 26.13 -0.33 7.29
N ARG A 22 26.36 -1.58 6.85
CA ARG A 22 25.32 -2.39 6.20
C ARG A 22 24.10 -2.62 7.07
N LYS A 23 24.30 -3.04 8.33
CA LYS A 23 23.19 -3.26 9.28
C LYS A 23 22.37 -1.99 9.51
N VAL A 24 23.04 -0.83 9.62
CA VAL A 24 22.37 0.46 9.77
C VAL A 24 21.62 0.85 8.50
N ALA A 25 22.22 0.67 7.32
CA ALA A 25 21.60 0.97 6.03
C ALA A 25 20.37 0.09 5.76
N GLU A 26 20.45 -1.22 6.00
CA GLU A 26 19.31 -2.15 5.88
C GLU A 26 18.14 -1.74 6.78
N HIS A 27 18.44 -1.35 8.02
CA HIS A 27 17.41 -0.89 8.93
C HIS A 27 16.72 0.38 8.42
N LEU A 28 17.49 1.37 7.94
CA LEU A 28 16.97 2.62 7.39
C LEU A 28 16.23 2.45 6.06
N LEU A 29 16.55 1.42 5.27
CA LEU A 29 15.82 1.07 4.05
C LEU A 29 14.47 0.41 4.35
N ARG A 30 14.41 -0.44 5.39
CA ARG A 30 13.15 -1.07 5.84
C ARG A 30 12.25 -0.09 6.62
N HIS A 31 12.84 0.84 7.36
CA HIS A 31 12.13 1.77 8.23
C HIS A 31 12.57 3.22 7.95
N SER A 32 11.80 3.92 7.14
CA SER A 32 12.04 5.34 6.85
C SER A 32 11.83 6.22 8.09
N HIS A 33 12.59 7.30 8.20
CA HIS A 33 12.52 8.30 9.27
C HIS A 33 12.77 7.76 10.68
N SER A 34 13.88 7.04 10.87
CA SER A 34 14.29 6.52 12.18
C SER A 34 15.25 7.50 12.89
N SER A 35 15.05 7.72 14.19
CA SER A 35 15.98 8.51 15.02
C SER A 35 17.21 7.69 15.43
N LEU A 36 18.32 8.36 15.75
CA LEU A 36 19.58 7.68 16.11
C LEU A 36 19.41 6.65 17.25
N SER A 37 18.60 6.96 18.27
CA SER A 37 18.31 6.03 19.36
C SER A 37 17.44 4.83 18.94
N GLN A 38 16.53 5.02 17.99
CA GLN A 38 15.72 3.93 17.45
C GLN A 38 16.59 2.99 16.62
N VAL A 39 17.48 3.53 15.79
CA VAL A 39 18.43 2.74 15.00
C VAL A 39 19.36 1.94 15.91
N ALA A 40 19.91 2.55 16.96
CA ALA A 40 20.76 1.86 17.93
C ALA A 40 20.04 0.72 18.65
N CYS A 41 18.81 0.96 19.11
CA CYS A 41 17.99 -0.06 19.75
C CYS A 41 17.66 -1.23 18.81
N ALA A 42 17.25 -0.93 17.57
CA ALA A 42 16.86 -1.95 16.60
C ALA A 42 18.05 -2.77 16.07
N THR A 43 19.22 -2.15 15.91
CA THR A 43 20.42 -2.83 15.38
C THR A 43 21.28 -3.49 16.46
N ARG A 44 20.99 -3.24 17.75
CA ARG A 44 21.79 -3.66 18.91
C ARG A 44 23.27 -3.22 18.82
N LEU A 45 23.52 -2.07 18.20
CA LEU A 45 24.84 -1.46 18.04
C LEU A 45 25.02 -0.32 19.05
N SER A 46 26.27 0.03 19.35
CA SER A 46 26.55 1.18 20.22
C SER A 46 26.12 2.49 19.55
N HIS A 47 25.78 3.50 20.36
CA HIS A 47 25.43 4.82 19.84
C HIS A 47 26.57 5.46 19.03
N ALA A 48 27.83 5.18 19.39
CA ALA A 48 29.00 5.68 18.67
C ALA A 48 29.12 5.03 17.28
N ASP A 49 28.95 3.71 17.20
CA ASP A 49 29.03 2.96 15.94
C ASP A 49 27.92 3.37 14.97
N VAL A 50 26.69 3.54 15.49
CA VAL A 50 25.56 4.02 14.69
C VAL A 50 25.78 5.45 14.22
N SER A 51 26.32 6.33 15.07
CA SER A 51 26.66 7.70 14.68
C SER A 51 27.74 7.73 13.59
N ALA A 52 28.77 6.91 13.70
CA ALA A 52 29.82 6.80 12.69
C ALA A 52 29.29 6.25 11.36
N ALA A 53 28.47 5.20 11.41
CA ALA A 53 27.82 4.62 10.24
C ALA A 53 26.89 5.61 9.52
N ILE A 54 26.03 6.31 10.26
CA ILE A 54 25.13 7.33 9.69
C ILE A 54 25.95 8.50 9.10
N SER A 55 27.03 8.92 9.76
CA SER A 55 27.91 9.98 9.25
C SER A 55 28.55 9.58 7.92
N LEU A 56 29.01 8.34 7.81
CA LEU A 56 29.54 7.78 6.56
C LEU A 56 28.47 7.74 5.47
N LEU A 57 27.25 7.28 5.78
CA LEU A 57 26.13 7.22 4.85
C LEU A 57 25.70 8.61 4.34
N LEU A 58 25.73 9.63 5.19
CA LEU A 58 25.48 11.02 4.81
C LEU A 58 26.61 11.57 3.92
N HIS A 59 27.87 11.25 4.26
CA HIS A 59 29.04 11.69 3.50
C HIS A 59 29.03 11.14 2.06
N ILE A 60 28.69 9.86 1.89
CA ILE A 60 28.54 9.23 0.56
C ILE A 60 27.20 9.55 -0.11
N ARG A 61 26.32 10.31 0.57
CA ARG A 61 24.98 10.70 0.09
C ARG A 61 24.03 9.52 -0.19
N CYS A 62 24.16 8.44 0.59
CA CYS A 62 23.23 7.33 0.59
C CYS A 62 22.13 7.48 1.66
N ALA A 63 22.31 8.38 2.62
CA ALA A 63 21.29 8.78 3.57
C ALA A 63 20.94 10.26 3.43
N THR A 64 19.71 10.58 3.79
CA THR A 64 19.16 11.91 3.97
C THR A 64 18.69 12.06 5.41
N TYR A 65 18.48 13.31 5.82
CA TYR A 65 17.89 13.56 7.13
C TYR A 65 16.75 14.56 7.05
N ALA A 66 15.81 14.44 7.97
CA ALA A 66 14.70 15.35 8.19
C ALA A 66 14.77 15.90 9.62
N ARG A 67 14.46 17.19 9.79
CA ARG A 67 14.33 17.81 11.10
C ARG A 67 12.85 17.95 11.44
N ALA A 68 12.43 17.40 12.57
CA ALA A 68 11.08 17.61 13.06
C ALA A 68 10.99 18.84 13.97
N LYS A 69 9.78 19.41 14.05
CA LYS A 69 9.43 20.47 15.02
C LYS A 69 9.67 19.94 16.44
N GLY A 70 10.74 20.43 17.08
CA GLY A 70 11.28 19.91 18.34
C GLY A 70 12.78 19.57 18.31
N GLY A 71 13.48 19.83 17.20
CA GLY A 71 14.94 19.70 17.12
C GLY A 71 15.46 18.27 16.94
N LYS A 72 14.56 17.28 16.91
CA LYS A 72 14.91 15.88 16.66
C LYS A 72 15.21 15.64 15.19
N ILE A 73 16.28 14.88 14.94
CA ILE A 73 16.74 14.51 13.60
C ILE A 73 16.31 13.08 13.32
N PHE A 74 15.69 12.87 12.16
CA PHE A 74 15.32 11.58 11.63
C PHE A 74 16.15 11.30 10.39
N TYR A 75 16.57 10.05 10.23
CA TYR A 75 17.37 9.60 9.11
C TYR A 75 16.55 8.67 8.23
N SER A 76 16.80 8.74 6.93
CA SER A 76 16.23 7.88 5.91
C SER A 76 17.34 7.49 4.95
N ALA A 77 17.36 6.24 4.53
CA ALA A 77 18.24 5.81 3.46
C ALA A 77 17.55 6.10 2.13
N THR A 78 18.22 6.83 1.24
CA THR A 78 17.79 6.98 -0.15
C THR A 78 18.27 5.81 -0.98
N VAL A 79 17.49 5.45 -2.00
CA VAL A 79 17.70 4.27 -2.83
C VAL A 79 19.12 4.23 -3.43
N HIS A 80 19.79 3.11 -3.17
CA HIS A 80 21.19 2.74 -3.42
C HIS A 80 21.52 2.46 -4.89
N GLU A 81 20.51 2.47 -5.77
CA GLU A 81 20.63 2.15 -7.20
C GLU A 81 21.67 3.02 -7.93
N LYS A 82 21.86 4.27 -7.51
CA LYS A 82 22.82 5.19 -8.17
C LYS A 82 24.25 4.68 -8.11
N ARG A 83 24.60 3.89 -7.09
CA ARG A 83 25.95 3.32 -6.94
C ARG A 83 26.25 2.26 -7.98
N LEU A 84 25.24 1.48 -8.38
CA LEU A 84 25.35 0.48 -9.44
C LEU A 84 25.79 1.13 -10.77
N PHE A 85 25.43 2.40 -10.98
CA PHE A 85 25.72 3.15 -12.21
C PHE A 85 27.00 4.01 -12.13
N PHE A 86 27.83 3.89 -11.09
CA PHE A 86 29.05 4.70 -10.96
C PHE A 86 30.02 4.54 -12.13
N ALA A 87 30.20 3.29 -12.61
CA ALA A 87 31.03 3.03 -13.78
C ALA A 87 30.49 3.75 -15.02
N THR A 88 29.18 3.71 -15.23
CA THR A 88 28.50 4.39 -16.35
C THR A 88 28.64 5.91 -16.25
N TYR A 89 28.53 6.48 -15.05
CA TYR A 89 28.70 7.92 -14.84
C TYR A 89 30.13 8.37 -15.13
N CYS A 90 31.13 7.62 -14.66
CA CYS A 90 32.53 7.91 -14.94
C CYS A 90 32.86 7.81 -16.43
N ASP A 91 32.41 6.75 -17.11
CA ASP A 91 32.62 6.59 -18.56
C ASP A 91 31.94 7.71 -19.36
N PHE A 92 30.71 8.08 -18.99
CA PHE A 92 30.00 9.18 -19.63
C PHE A 92 30.73 10.52 -19.50
N VAL A 93 31.16 10.89 -18.28
CA VAL A 93 31.88 12.14 -18.05
C VAL A 93 33.24 12.14 -18.74
N ALA A 94 33.96 11.01 -18.72
CA ALA A 94 35.23 10.85 -19.42
C ALA A 94 35.07 10.99 -20.95
N LYS A 95 33.98 10.49 -21.53
CA LYS A 95 33.65 10.70 -22.95
C LYS A 95 33.31 12.15 -23.28
N CYS A 96 32.63 12.86 -22.37
CA CYS A 96 32.21 14.24 -22.62
C CYS A 96 33.31 15.29 -22.44
N LEU A 97 34.21 15.10 -21.46
CA LEU A 97 35.21 16.10 -21.08
C LEU A 97 36.66 15.61 -21.23
N GLY A 98 36.89 14.31 -21.42
CA GLY A 98 38.23 13.72 -21.46
C GLY A 98 38.62 13.02 -20.16
N ARG A 99 39.68 12.20 -20.22
CA ARG A 99 40.07 11.30 -19.11
C ARG A 99 40.51 12.04 -17.85
N THR A 100 41.24 13.14 -17.99
CA THR A 100 41.77 13.95 -16.88
C THR A 100 40.65 14.49 -15.98
N HIS A 101 39.62 15.09 -16.59
CA HIS A 101 38.45 15.59 -15.86
C HIS A 101 37.56 14.45 -15.34
N GLY A 102 37.47 13.34 -16.08
CA GLY A 102 36.80 12.11 -15.65
C GLY A 102 37.41 11.51 -14.37
N ASP A 103 38.74 11.53 -14.22
CA ASP A 103 39.41 11.06 -13.01
C ASP A 103 39.13 11.93 -11.79
N VAL A 104 39.09 13.26 -11.96
CA VAL A 104 38.69 14.19 -10.90
C VAL A 104 37.24 13.93 -10.50
N PHE A 105 36.35 13.75 -11.48
CA PHE A 105 34.95 13.38 -11.22
C PHE A 105 34.83 12.06 -10.46
N ARG A 106 35.60 11.03 -10.85
CA ARG A 106 35.64 9.73 -10.16
C ARG A 106 36.06 9.86 -8.70
N ARG A 107 37.09 10.67 -8.41
CA ARG A 107 37.54 10.93 -7.03
C ARG A 107 36.44 11.60 -6.19
N ILE A 108 35.72 12.57 -6.76
CA ILE A 108 34.58 13.22 -6.09
C ILE A 108 33.42 12.25 -5.90
N LEU A 109 33.14 11.39 -6.90
CA LEU A 109 32.05 10.41 -6.86
C LEU A 109 32.28 9.36 -5.77
N VAL A 110 33.49 8.80 -5.68
CA VAL A 110 33.86 7.82 -4.64
C VAL A 110 33.98 8.50 -3.27
N GLY A 111 34.54 9.71 -3.25
CA GLY A 111 34.70 10.52 -2.03
C GLY A 111 33.40 11.13 -1.50
N GLY A 112 32.30 11.15 -2.26
CA GLY A 112 31.03 11.72 -1.83
C GLY A 112 31.07 13.25 -1.69
N ILE A 113 31.14 13.74 -0.45
CA ILE A 113 31.23 15.17 -0.13
C ILE A 113 32.68 15.52 0.15
N THR A 114 33.36 16.07 -0.85
CA THR A 114 34.80 16.37 -0.76
C THR A 114 35.04 17.87 -0.57
N ASN A 115 35.94 18.24 0.32
CA ASN A 115 36.39 19.64 0.44
C ASN A 115 37.18 20.03 -0.82
N THR A 116 36.92 21.22 -1.35
CA THR A 116 37.57 21.74 -2.57
C THR A 116 39.09 21.86 -2.43
N SER A 117 39.61 22.12 -1.23
CA SER A 117 41.06 22.21 -0.97
C SER A 117 41.81 20.89 -1.17
N ARG A 118 41.11 19.75 -1.06
CA ARG A 118 41.70 18.41 -1.26
C ARG A 118 41.74 17.99 -2.73
N ILE A 119 41.16 18.79 -3.64
CA ILE A 119 41.07 18.48 -5.05
C ILE A 119 42.27 19.11 -5.78
N GLN A 120 43.15 18.27 -6.32
CA GLN A 120 44.44 18.69 -6.90
C GLN A 120 44.32 19.58 -8.15
N SER A 121 43.20 19.56 -8.88
CA SER A 121 43.01 20.33 -10.13
C SER A 121 41.80 21.24 -10.03
N ALA A 122 42.03 22.54 -9.76
CA ALA A 122 41.00 23.56 -9.68
C ALA A 122 40.30 23.80 -11.03
N GLU A 123 41.06 23.84 -12.13
CA GLU A 123 40.54 24.01 -13.49
C GLU A 123 39.51 22.92 -13.87
N SER A 124 39.83 21.67 -13.54
CA SER A 124 38.92 20.54 -13.77
C SER A 124 37.63 20.67 -12.98
N LEU A 125 37.73 21.14 -11.73
CA LEU A 125 36.58 21.33 -10.86
C LEU A 125 35.67 22.46 -11.37
N GLU A 126 36.26 23.57 -11.82
CA GLU A 126 35.52 24.68 -12.42
C GLU A 126 34.81 24.26 -13.70
N LEU A 127 35.46 23.51 -14.57
CA LEU A 127 34.83 23.00 -15.80
C LEU A 127 33.67 22.02 -15.50
N LEU A 128 33.87 21.11 -14.54
CA LEU A 128 32.83 20.18 -14.10
C LEU A 128 31.64 20.91 -13.47
N ALA A 129 31.90 21.98 -12.71
CA ALA A 129 30.88 22.82 -12.10
C ALA A 129 30.15 23.70 -13.11
N ALA A 130 30.87 24.31 -14.06
CA ALA A 130 30.30 25.11 -15.15
C ALA A 130 29.39 24.26 -16.04
N ARG A 131 29.79 23.00 -16.28
CA ARG A 131 28.95 22.01 -16.97
C ARG A 131 27.88 21.39 -16.08
N GLY A 132 27.80 21.72 -14.79
CA GLY A 132 26.73 21.26 -13.89
C GLY A 132 26.80 19.78 -13.46
N PHE A 133 27.90 19.08 -13.77
CA PHE A 133 28.12 17.70 -13.32
C PHE A 133 28.45 17.62 -11.83
N VAL A 134 29.14 18.64 -11.32
CA VAL A 134 29.48 18.80 -9.91
C VAL A 134 28.84 20.08 -9.39
N SER A 135 28.32 20.05 -8.18
CA SER A 135 27.85 21.23 -7.45
C SER A 135 28.89 21.58 -6.39
N VAL A 136 29.29 22.85 -6.36
CA VAL A 136 30.18 23.40 -5.34
C VAL A 136 29.33 24.32 -4.48
N GLY A 137 29.40 24.16 -3.15
CA GLY A 137 28.61 24.96 -2.24
C GLY A 137 29.19 25.06 -0.84
N SER A 138 28.64 25.97 -0.05
CA SER A 138 28.97 26.14 1.36
C SER A 138 28.40 24.99 2.21
N ARG A 139 28.87 24.87 3.46
CA ARG A 139 28.36 23.89 4.43
C ARG A 139 26.83 23.94 4.60
N GLY A 140 26.23 25.14 4.50
CA GLY A 140 24.78 25.34 4.60
C GLY A 140 24.02 24.79 3.39
N GLU A 141 24.58 24.94 2.19
CA GLU A 141 24.00 24.44 0.95
C GLU A 141 24.08 22.93 0.87
N VAL A 142 25.20 22.33 1.31
CA VAL A 142 25.35 20.86 1.40
C VAL A 142 24.34 20.27 2.37
N ARG A 143 24.14 20.89 3.54
CA ARG A 143 23.10 20.50 4.49
C ARG A 143 21.69 20.61 3.90
N SER A 144 21.43 21.65 3.12
CA SER A 144 20.15 21.85 2.43
C SER A 144 19.93 20.90 1.25
N ALA A 145 21.00 20.28 0.73
CA ALA A 145 20.95 19.25 -0.31
C ALA A 145 20.75 17.84 0.26
N LEU A 146 21.16 17.60 1.51
CA LEU A 146 20.91 16.37 2.26
C LEU A 146 19.57 16.35 3.01
N LEU A 147 18.95 17.53 3.15
CA LEU A 147 17.64 17.68 3.78
C LEU A 147 16.54 17.19 2.83
N GLU A 148 15.70 16.28 3.32
CA GLU A 148 14.50 15.90 2.57
C GLU A 148 13.50 17.06 2.54
N ARG A 149 13.13 17.51 1.34
CA ARG A 149 12.20 18.63 1.14
C ARG A 149 10.71 18.22 1.07
N ASP A 150 10.44 16.91 1.01
CA ASP A 150 9.16 16.38 0.52
C ASP A 150 8.45 15.38 1.47
N THR A 151 8.67 15.49 2.78
CA THR A 151 7.73 14.90 3.75
C THR A 151 6.86 16.00 4.33
N GLY A 152 5.57 15.72 4.58
CA GLY A 152 4.53 16.68 4.99
C GLY A 152 4.78 17.47 6.31
N PHE A 153 6.01 17.53 6.78
CA PHE A 153 6.50 18.47 7.77
C PHE A 153 6.82 19.82 7.08
N ARG A 154 5.78 20.58 6.73
CA ARG A 154 5.95 22.00 6.41
C ARG A 154 6.40 22.75 7.67
N ASP A 155 7.66 23.13 7.72
CA ASP A 155 8.07 24.30 8.50
C ASP A 155 7.49 25.54 7.82
N ALA A 156 6.71 26.28 8.60
CA ALA A 156 6.25 27.61 8.23
C ALA A 156 7.47 28.54 8.32
N VAL A 157 8.21 28.65 7.24
CA VAL A 157 9.04 29.81 6.96
C VAL A 157 8.31 30.56 5.85
N GLN A 158 7.99 31.82 6.13
CA GLN A 158 7.17 32.74 5.35
C GLN A 158 7.23 32.50 3.83
N ASP A 159 6.03 32.43 3.23
CA ASP A 159 5.78 32.53 1.81
C ASP A 159 6.37 33.82 1.23
N GLY A 160 7.64 33.77 0.84
CA GLY A 160 8.19 34.64 -0.19
C GLY A 160 7.87 34.02 -1.55
N ARG A 161 6.88 34.58 -2.24
CA ARG A 161 6.50 34.28 -3.63
C ARG A 161 7.69 33.78 -4.47
N ALA A 162 7.67 32.50 -4.83
CA ALA A 162 8.50 31.98 -5.92
C ALA A 162 7.94 32.55 -7.23
N SER A 163 8.42 33.74 -7.59
CA SER A 163 8.32 34.27 -8.93
C SER A 163 9.03 33.33 -9.90
N GLY A 164 8.41 33.18 -11.06
CA GLY A 164 8.75 32.20 -12.07
C GLY A 164 10.19 32.30 -12.59
N ALA A 165 10.53 31.22 -13.30
CA ALA A 165 11.60 31.11 -14.27
C ALA A 165 12.05 32.46 -14.83
N GLY A 166 13.32 32.83 -14.59
CA GLY A 166 13.90 34.02 -15.21
C GLY A 166 15.14 34.63 -14.53
N ARG A 167 15.54 34.19 -13.32
CA ARG A 167 16.66 34.84 -12.60
C ARG A 167 17.70 33.90 -11.97
N ALA A 168 17.76 32.65 -12.39
CA ALA A 168 18.70 31.66 -11.85
C ALA A 168 20.06 31.60 -12.58
N ASP A 169 20.18 32.20 -13.77
CA ASP A 169 21.37 31.99 -14.63
C ASP A 169 22.42 33.12 -14.60
N ALA A 170 22.22 34.20 -13.83
CA ALA A 170 23.17 35.33 -13.79
C ALA A 170 23.85 35.57 -12.42
N LYS A 171 23.67 34.68 -11.43
CA LYS A 171 24.34 34.75 -10.11
C LYS A 171 25.18 33.51 -9.78
N ARG A 172 25.46 32.63 -10.75
CA ARG A 172 26.25 31.40 -10.57
C ARG A 172 27.77 31.59 -10.61
N THR A 173 28.26 32.80 -10.87
CA THR A 173 29.67 33.15 -10.94
C THR A 173 30.02 34.29 -9.99
N LYS A 174 29.89 34.03 -8.68
CA LYS A 174 30.71 34.69 -7.67
C LYS A 174 31.23 33.59 -6.76
N LEU A 175 32.50 33.22 -6.94
CA LEU A 175 33.22 32.47 -5.90
C LEU A 175 33.07 33.25 -4.59
N CYS A 176 32.30 32.70 -3.66
CA CYS A 176 32.19 33.26 -2.32
C CYS A 176 33.55 33.13 -1.63
N ARG A 177 34.10 34.28 -1.22
CA ARG A 177 35.28 34.36 -0.35
C ARG A 177 34.92 33.91 1.07
N ASP A 178 35.88 33.23 1.69
CA ASP A 178 36.03 32.99 3.13
C ASP A 178 35.06 32.01 3.82
N GLY A 179 34.98 30.79 3.29
CA GLY A 179 34.45 29.63 4.01
C GLY A 179 34.85 28.31 3.35
N GLU A 180 34.95 27.21 4.11
CA GLU A 180 35.18 25.87 3.56
C GLU A 180 34.08 25.52 2.55
N THR A 181 34.48 25.32 1.29
CA THR A 181 33.58 24.91 0.21
C THR A 181 33.69 23.41 -0.01
N TYR A 182 32.56 22.79 -0.33
CA TYR A 182 32.44 21.35 -0.56
C TYR A 182 31.90 21.11 -1.97
N ALA A 183 32.52 20.15 -2.66
CA ALA A 183 32.12 19.67 -3.97
C ALA A 183 31.41 18.31 -3.83
N TYR A 184 30.30 18.14 -4.55
CA TYR A 184 29.57 16.87 -4.62
C TYR A 184 28.91 16.70 -6.00
N VAL A 185 28.69 15.45 -6.42
CA VAL A 185 28.14 15.13 -7.74
C VAL A 185 26.65 15.48 -7.84
N ASN A 186 26.24 16.12 -8.94
CA ASN A 186 24.83 16.35 -9.24
C ASN A 186 24.25 15.19 -10.06
N TYR A 187 23.81 14.13 -9.37
CA TYR A 187 23.25 12.94 -10.01
C TYR A 187 22.10 13.24 -10.98
N ALA A 188 21.21 14.18 -10.63
CA ALA A 188 20.03 14.47 -11.45
C ALA A 188 20.41 15.05 -12.83
N GLU A 189 21.45 15.89 -12.90
CA GLU A 189 21.91 16.45 -14.17
C GLU A 189 22.70 15.42 -14.99
N VAL A 190 23.52 14.58 -14.34
CA VAL A 190 24.23 13.48 -15.00
C VAL A 190 23.24 12.49 -15.62
N GLU A 191 22.28 12.00 -14.84
CA GLU A 191 21.24 11.05 -15.28
C GLU A 191 20.39 11.64 -16.41
N LYS A 192 20.03 12.93 -16.30
CA LYS A 192 19.30 13.63 -17.36
C LYS A 192 20.07 13.64 -18.66
N ARG A 193 21.36 13.96 -18.64
CA ARG A 193 22.19 14.01 -19.87
C ARG A 193 22.45 12.63 -20.47
N ILE A 194 22.66 11.62 -19.63
CA ILE A 194 22.76 10.24 -20.10
C ILE A 194 21.47 9.85 -20.81
N PHE A 195 20.32 10.15 -20.21
CA PHE A 195 19.01 9.90 -20.82
C PHE A 195 18.84 10.63 -22.16
N ASP A 196 19.22 11.91 -22.22
CA ASP A 196 19.14 12.72 -23.44
C ASP A 196 20.02 12.11 -24.55
N CYS A 197 21.24 11.64 -24.23
CA CYS A 197 22.11 10.93 -25.17
C CYS A 197 21.52 9.58 -25.62
N CYS A 198 20.99 8.77 -24.70
CA CYS A 198 20.31 7.52 -25.04
C CYS A 198 19.12 7.76 -25.97
N PHE A 199 18.38 8.85 -25.77
CA PHE A 199 17.29 9.21 -26.65
C PHE A 199 17.76 9.62 -28.05
N CYS A 200 18.91 10.29 -28.16
CA CYS A 200 19.51 10.61 -29.46
C CYS A 200 19.89 9.35 -30.22
N VAL A 201 20.49 8.36 -29.55
CA VAL A 201 20.80 7.05 -30.15
C VAL A 201 19.52 6.33 -30.58
N TYR A 202 18.44 6.46 -29.83
CA TYR A 202 17.14 5.91 -30.22
C TYR A 202 16.59 6.58 -31.49
N LEU A 203 16.66 7.91 -31.59
CA LEU A 203 16.22 8.64 -32.79
C LEU A 203 17.08 8.32 -34.01
N ASP A 204 18.40 8.20 -33.81
CA ASP A 204 19.34 7.86 -34.87
C ASP A 204 19.06 6.47 -35.46
N ASN A 205 18.83 5.48 -34.59
CA ASN A 205 18.48 4.11 -35.02
C ASN A 205 17.09 3.99 -35.68
N ARG A 206 16.15 4.87 -35.34
CA ARG A 206 14.76 4.80 -35.85
C ARG A 206 14.57 5.62 -37.13
N TYR A 207 15.27 6.75 -37.22
CA TYR A 207 15.18 7.70 -38.33
C TYR A 207 16.58 7.91 -38.92
N ASN A 208 17.29 8.95 -38.48
CA ASN A 208 18.62 9.32 -38.95
C ASN A 208 19.34 10.26 -37.96
N GLY A 209 20.65 10.48 -38.18
CA GLY A 209 21.46 11.33 -37.31
C GLY A 209 21.08 12.82 -37.35
N THR A 210 20.49 13.30 -38.45
CA THR A 210 20.01 14.68 -38.56
C THR A 210 18.80 14.95 -37.65
N MET A 211 17.91 13.97 -37.48
CA MET A 211 16.81 14.02 -36.49
C MET A 211 17.33 14.09 -35.07
N ALA A 212 18.36 13.32 -34.74
CA ALA A 212 18.98 13.37 -33.41
C ALA A 212 19.61 14.75 -33.13
N ALA A 213 20.28 15.34 -34.13
CA ALA A 213 20.84 16.70 -34.03
C ALA A 213 19.75 17.78 -33.87
N LEU A 214 18.65 17.66 -34.62
CA LEU A 214 17.50 18.55 -34.50
C LEU A 214 16.84 18.44 -33.11
N PHE A 215 16.66 17.22 -32.60
CA PHE A 215 16.14 17.00 -31.25
C PHE A 215 17.06 17.63 -30.17
N LEU A 216 18.38 17.49 -30.30
CA LEU A 216 19.33 18.14 -29.39
C LEU A 216 19.21 19.67 -29.40
N ARG A 217 19.00 20.26 -30.57
CA ARG A 217 18.77 21.72 -30.70
C ARG A 217 17.48 22.13 -29.99
N ILE A 218 16.39 21.37 -30.19
CA ILE A 218 15.12 21.59 -29.49
C ILE A 218 15.28 21.42 -27.97
N LEU A 219 16.06 20.43 -27.52
CA LEU A 219 16.27 20.17 -26.11
C LEU A 219 17.08 21.27 -25.41
N ARG A 220 18.04 21.89 -26.11
CA ARG A 220 18.80 23.05 -25.61
C ARG A 220 17.95 24.31 -25.51
N LEU A 221 17.17 24.62 -26.55
CA LEU A 221 16.40 25.86 -26.63
C LEU A 221 15.04 25.77 -25.92
N ARG A 222 14.56 24.55 -25.60
CA ARG A 222 13.26 24.20 -25.02
C ARG A 222 12.04 24.55 -25.90
N CYS A 223 12.13 25.61 -26.68
CA CYS A 223 11.20 26.03 -27.72
C CYS A 223 12.03 26.57 -28.89
N VAL A 224 11.74 26.12 -30.10
CA VAL A 224 12.43 26.58 -31.32
C VAL A 224 11.40 27.28 -32.19
N ALA A 225 11.70 28.52 -32.57
CA ALA A 225 10.86 29.26 -33.49
C ALA A 225 10.92 28.64 -34.88
N ALA A 226 9.85 28.78 -35.66
CA ALA A 226 9.78 28.21 -37.01
C ALA A 226 10.94 28.68 -37.91
N CYS A 227 11.44 29.91 -37.71
CA CYS A 227 12.55 30.50 -38.44
C CYS A 227 13.94 29.94 -38.08
N ASP A 228 14.09 29.34 -36.90
CA ASP A 228 15.37 28.78 -36.43
C ASP A 228 15.55 27.31 -36.82
N LEU A 229 14.52 26.70 -37.42
CA LEU A 229 14.57 25.33 -37.91
C LEU A 229 15.35 25.24 -39.23
N PRO A 230 16.14 24.17 -39.45
CA PRO A 230 16.75 23.91 -40.76
C PRO A 230 15.70 23.90 -41.88
N VAL A 231 16.06 24.31 -43.09
CA VAL A 231 15.12 24.47 -44.22
C VAL A 231 14.40 23.15 -44.57
N ASP A 232 15.04 22.00 -44.37
CA ASP A 232 14.46 20.67 -44.59
C ASP A 232 13.77 20.05 -43.35
N ALA A 233 13.61 20.81 -42.28
CA ALA A 233 13.12 20.31 -41.00
C ALA A 233 11.61 20.03 -40.94
N GLY A 234 10.82 20.52 -41.91
CA GLY A 234 9.36 20.39 -41.90
C GLY A 234 8.91 18.93 -41.77
N THR A 235 9.37 18.07 -42.68
CA THR A 235 9.05 16.63 -42.69
C THR A 235 9.51 15.92 -41.42
N TYR A 236 10.67 16.32 -40.89
CA TYR A 236 11.24 15.77 -39.66
C TYR A 236 10.40 16.12 -38.43
N VAL A 237 9.92 17.37 -38.35
CA VAL A 237 9.03 17.81 -37.27
C VAL A 237 7.70 17.06 -37.32
N GLU A 238 7.12 16.84 -38.51
CA GLU A 238 5.89 16.03 -38.66
C GLU A 238 6.05 14.61 -38.10
N TYR A 239 7.17 13.93 -38.39
CA TYR A 239 7.46 12.61 -37.83
C TYR A 239 7.59 12.63 -36.31
N LEU A 240 8.25 13.64 -35.73
CA LEU A 240 8.38 13.79 -34.27
C LEU A 240 7.05 14.12 -33.59
N VAL A 241 6.17 14.86 -34.26
CA VAL A 241 4.82 15.17 -33.80
C VAL A 241 3.95 13.91 -33.81
N ALA A 242 4.02 13.09 -34.87
CA ALA A 242 3.29 11.82 -34.96
C ALA A 242 3.67 10.86 -33.81
N ASP A 243 4.94 10.82 -33.44
CA ASP A 243 5.46 10.00 -32.34
C ASP A 243 5.25 10.62 -30.94
N ARG A 244 4.65 11.82 -30.87
CA ARG A 244 4.42 12.62 -29.63
C ARG A 244 5.70 12.98 -28.88
N VAL A 245 6.82 13.07 -29.59
CA VAL A 245 8.10 13.55 -29.03
C VAL A 245 8.08 15.08 -28.94
N VAL A 246 7.42 15.70 -29.89
CA VAL A 246 7.37 17.14 -30.09
C VAL A 246 5.91 17.58 -30.27
N GLU A 247 5.57 18.76 -29.77
CA GLU A 247 4.28 19.42 -29.96
C GLU A 247 4.51 20.66 -30.85
N SER A 248 3.77 20.75 -31.95
CA SER A 248 3.71 21.95 -32.78
C SER A 248 2.65 22.89 -32.22
N LEU A 249 3.04 24.14 -31.97
CA LEU A 249 2.14 25.20 -31.53
C LEU A 249 1.42 25.81 -32.75
N PRO A 250 0.23 26.43 -32.55
CA PRO A 250 -0.50 27.11 -33.63
C PRO A 250 0.30 28.22 -34.31
N SER A 251 1.33 28.78 -33.64
CA SER A 251 2.26 29.77 -34.19
C SER A 251 3.31 29.20 -35.16
N GLY A 252 3.35 27.87 -35.34
CA GLY A 252 4.42 27.18 -36.08
C GLY A 252 5.64 26.83 -35.22
N ASP A 253 5.69 27.30 -33.97
CA ASP A 253 6.79 27.01 -33.06
C ASP A 253 6.76 25.57 -32.55
N VAL A 254 7.94 25.06 -32.22
CA VAL A 254 8.14 23.65 -31.92
C VAL A 254 8.64 23.48 -30.49
N ARG A 255 7.92 22.70 -29.68
CA ARG A 255 8.24 22.44 -28.26
C ARG A 255 8.37 20.95 -27.97
N LEU A 256 9.17 20.59 -26.97
CA LEU A 256 9.19 19.22 -26.44
C LEU A 256 7.82 18.80 -25.88
N GLY A 257 7.30 17.66 -26.34
CA GLY A 257 6.02 17.12 -25.89
C GLY A 257 6.07 16.57 -24.47
N ARG A 258 4.98 16.64 -23.69
CA ARG A 258 5.03 16.32 -22.24
C ARG A 258 5.42 14.87 -21.91
N GLY A 259 5.25 13.95 -22.85
CA GLY A 259 5.48 12.50 -22.69
C GLY A 259 6.61 11.93 -23.54
N TRP A 260 7.51 12.75 -24.09
CA TRP A 260 8.53 12.25 -25.03
C TRP A 260 9.44 11.16 -24.44
N ARG A 261 9.67 11.18 -23.11
CA ARG A 261 10.45 10.16 -22.39
C ARG A 261 9.79 8.78 -22.42
N ASP A 262 8.47 8.72 -22.54
CA ASP A 262 7.75 7.45 -22.60
C ASP A 262 7.95 6.74 -23.94
N ALA A 263 8.34 7.45 -25.01
CA ALA A 263 8.68 6.82 -26.29
C ALA A 263 9.86 5.85 -26.16
N LEU A 264 10.95 6.26 -25.49
CA LEU A 264 12.11 5.40 -25.27
C LEU A 264 11.78 4.22 -24.37
N LYS A 265 11.03 4.46 -23.28
CA LYS A 265 10.56 3.38 -22.39
C LYS A 265 9.74 2.34 -23.15
N ARG A 266 8.85 2.78 -24.06
CA ARG A 266 8.03 1.89 -24.89
C ARG A 266 8.90 1.04 -25.81
N ASP A 267 9.88 1.66 -26.46
CA ASP A 267 10.78 0.94 -27.36
C ASP A 267 11.63 -0.09 -26.62
N VAL A 268 12.26 0.30 -25.50
CA VAL A 268 13.07 -0.60 -24.66
C VAL A 268 12.25 -1.79 -24.18
N LEU A 269 11.02 -1.56 -23.68
CA LEU A 269 10.14 -2.65 -23.26
C LEU A 269 9.76 -3.56 -24.44
N SER A 270 9.51 -2.98 -25.62
CA SER A 270 9.18 -3.76 -26.82
C SER A 270 10.35 -4.65 -27.27
N ARG A 271 11.59 -4.17 -27.17
CA ARG A 271 12.82 -4.93 -27.49
C ARG A 271 13.08 -6.02 -26.44
N PHE A 272 12.84 -5.71 -25.18
CA PHE A 272 12.95 -6.69 -24.09
C PHE A 272 12.00 -7.87 -24.32
N LEU A 273 10.74 -7.59 -24.66
CA LEU A 273 9.74 -8.61 -24.97
C LEU A 273 10.06 -9.42 -26.24
N GLU A 274 10.70 -8.80 -27.23
CA GLU A 274 11.19 -9.50 -28.42
C GLU A 274 12.34 -10.46 -28.08
N ASN A 275 13.29 -10.03 -27.25
CA ASN A 275 14.42 -10.86 -26.85
C ASN A 275 14.00 -12.05 -25.98
N SER A 276 12.96 -11.91 -25.17
CA SER A 276 12.50 -12.98 -24.29
C SER A 276 11.70 -14.06 -25.02
N GLU A 277 10.82 -13.66 -25.94
CA GLU A 277 9.71 -14.52 -26.42
C GLU A 277 9.42 -14.35 -27.92
N GLY A 278 10.26 -13.60 -28.63
CA GLY A 278 10.23 -13.46 -30.08
C GLY A 278 9.29 -12.37 -30.62
N LYS A 279 9.36 -12.19 -31.95
CA LYS A 279 8.70 -11.11 -32.70
C LYS A 279 7.17 -11.12 -32.59
N ALA A 280 6.55 -12.28 -32.38
CA ALA A 280 5.10 -12.41 -32.25
C ALA A 280 4.56 -11.72 -30.99
N LEU A 281 5.28 -11.82 -29.86
CA LEU A 281 4.90 -11.13 -28.62
C LEU A 281 4.96 -9.61 -28.78
N ARG A 282 6.03 -9.11 -29.41
CA ARG A 282 6.21 -7.68 -29.72
C ARG A 282 5.08 -7.15 -30.60
N ARG A 283 4.63 -7.91 -31.60
CA ARG A 283 3.48 -7.51 -32.44
C ARG A 283 2.21 -7.38 -31.61
N ILE A 284 1.87 -8.38 -30.81
CA ILE A 284 0.67 -8.34 -29.95
C ILE A 284 0.74 -7.15 -28.99
N PHE A 285 1.88 -6.97 -28.30
CA PHE A 285 2.10 -5.86 -27.38
C PHE A 285 1.93 -4.49 -28.07
N ASN A 286 2.57 -4.30 -29.22
CA ASN A 286 2.47 -3.06 -29.99
C ASN A 286 1.06 -2.82 -30.54
N THR A 287 0.33 -3.87 -30.91
CA THR A 287 -1.08 -3.78 -31.34
C THR A 287 -1.96 -3.30 -30.20
N ILE A 288 -1.82 -3.86 -29.00
CA ILE A 288 -2.55 -3.41 -27.81
C ILE A 288 -2.16 -1.97 -27.46
N LEU A 289 -0.87 -1.63 -27.53
CA LEU A 289 -0.37 -0.29 -27.22
C LEU A 289 -0.90 0.79 -28.17
N ARG A 290 -0.99 0.50 -29.47
CA ARG A 290 -1.52 1.44 -30.48
C ARG A 290 -3.01 1.67 -30.33
N ARG A 291 -3.78 0.61 -30.06
CA ARG A 291 -5.25 0.66 -29.94
C ARG A 291 -5.73 1.04 -28.54
N GLY A 292 -4.85 1.02 -27.54
CA GLY A 292 -5.13 1.35 -26.15
C GLY A 292 -5.90 0.26 -25.41
N THR A 293 -7.10 -0.10 -25.88
CA THR A 293 -7.92 -1.17 -25.31
C THR A 293 -8.41 -2.08 -26.45
N VAL A 294 -8.14 -3.38 -26.38
CA VAL A 294 -8.49 -4.33 -27.46
C VAL A 294 -9.26 -5.52 -26.91
N PRO A 295 -10.43 -5.87 -27.46
CA PRO A 295 -11.16 -7.06 -27.04
C PRO A 295 -10.44 -8.35 -27.45
N ASP A 296 -10.53 -9.38 -26.62
CA ASP A 296 -9.83 -10.67 -26.81
C ASP A 296 -10.00 -11.28 -28.21
N LYS A 297 -11.23 -11.20 -28.74
CA LYS A 297 -11.63 -11.73 -30.06
C LYS A 297 -10.91 -11.06 -31.23
N GLU A 298 -10.48 -9.81 -31.07
CA GLU A 298 -9.89 -9.04 -32.16
C GLU A 298 -8.36 -9.08 -32.18
N ILE A 299 -7.71 -9.49 -31.09
CA ILE A 299 -6.25 -9.40 -30.96
C ILE A 299 -5.54 -10.30 -31.96
N ALA A 300 -6.01 -11.54 -32.13
CA ALA A 300 -5.42 -12.47 -33.11
C ALA A 300 -5.49 -11.91 -34.54
N ARG A 301 -6.63 -11.31 -34.91
CA ARG A 301 -6.84 -10.66 -36.22
C ARG A 301 -5.98 -9.41 -36.37
N ALA A 302 -5.96 -8.55 -35.35
CA ALA A 302 -5.24 -7.29 -35.37
C ALA A 302 -3.71 -7.46 -35.34
N ALA A 303 -3.21 -8.52 -34.70
CA ALA A 303 -1.78 -8.82 -34.63
C ALA A 303 -1.29 -9.74 -35.77
N MET A 304 -2.20 -10.33 -36.56
CA MET A 304 -1.90 -11.33 -37.59
C MET A 304 -1.09 -12.50 -37.02
N VAL A 305 -1.55 -13.04 -35.89
CA VAL A 305 -0.95 -14.20 -35.19
C VAL A 305 -2.03 -15.27 -35.02
N GLY A 306 -1.66 -16.55 -35.16
CA GLY A 306 -2.61 -17.66 -35.02
C GLY A 306 -3.26 -17.70 -33.64
N ALA A 307 -4.56 -18.01 -33.56
CA ALA A 307 -5.35 -17.87 -32.34
C ALA A 307 -4.81 -18.65 -31.12
N ALA A 308 -4.29 -19.87 -31.34
CA ALA A 308 -3.68 -20.67 -30.27
C ALA A 308 -2.40 -20.01 -29.71
N GLN A 309 -1.56 -19.49 -30.62
CA GLN A 309 -0.33 -18.80 -30.26
C GLN A 309 -0.63 -17.46 -29.57
N THR A 310 -1.63 -16.72 -30.04
CA THR A 310 -2.09 -15.46 -29.44
C THR A 310 -2.49 -15.65 -27.97
N ARG A 311 -3.28 -16.68 -27.65
CA ARG A 311 -3.69 -16.96 -26.26
C ARG A 311 -2.50 -17.25 -25.34
N CYS A 312 -1.57 -18.09 -25.79
CA CYS A 312 -0.36 -18.41 -25.02
C CYS A 312 0.50 -17.16 -24.77
N LEU A 313 0.73 -16.35 -25.80
CA LEU A 313 1.52 -15.11 -25.70
C LEU A 313 0.84 -14.05 -24.83
N MET A 314 -0.49 -13.96 -24.84
CA MET A 314 -1.24 -13.03 -24.00
C MET A 314 -1.20 -13.42 -22.52
N LEU A 315 -1.28 -14.71 -22.20
CA LEU A 315 -1.04 -15.19 -20.83
C LEU A 315 0.37 -14.84 -20.35
N ARG A 316 1.38 -14.97 -21.23
CA ARG A 316 2.76 -14.56 -20.91
C ARG A 316 2.87 -13.05 -20.68
N LEU A 317 2.22 -12.21 -21.51
CA LEU A 317 2.17 -10.75 -21.28
C LEU A 317 1.53 -10.38 -19.94
N GLN A 318 0.56 -11.17 -19.50
CA GLN A 318 -0.08 -10.98 -18.20
C GLN A 318 0.86 -11.40 -17.05
N GLN A 319 1.57 -12.52 -17.20
CA GLN A 319 2.55 -13.00 -16.21
C GLN A 319 3.72 -12.01 -16.05
N THR A 320 4.17 -11.37 -17.12
CA THR A 320 5.20 -10.33 -17.05
C THR A 320 4.67 -9.01 -16.46
N GLY A 321 3.34 -8.87 -16.32
CA GLY A 321 2.70 -7.64 -15.86
C GLY A 321 2.68 -6.52 -16.89
N CYS A 322 3.02 -6.82 -18.17
CA CYS A 322 3.08 -5.83 -19.24
C CYS A 322 1.70 -5.45 -19.78
N ALA A 323 0.71 -6.35 -19.69
CA ALA A 323 -0.67 -6.11 -20.07
C ALA A 323 -1.65 -6.63 -19.00
N GLY A 324 -2.71 -5.86 -18.76
CA GLY A 324 -3.81 -6.20 -17.85
C GLY A 324 -5.07 -6.58 -18.61
N VAL A 325 -5.88 -7.41 -17.97
CA VAL A 325 -7.23 -7.77 -18.43
C VAL A 325 -8.24 -6.89 -17.72
N PHE A 326 -9.07 -6.22 -18.51
CA PHE A 326 -10.17 -5.37 -18.06
C PHE A 326 -11.47 -6.00 -18.53
N ALA A 327 -12.40 -6.17 -17.60
CA ALA A 327 -13.76 -6.58 -17.89
C ALA A 327 -14.72 -5.48 -17.42
N ASN A 328 -15.66 -5.10 -18.28
CA ASN A 328 -16.81 -4.32 -17.87
C ASN A 328 -17.77 -5.28 -17.16
N PHE A 329 -17.65 -5.40 -15.84
CA PHE A 329 -18.55 -6.21 -15.05
C PHE A 329 -19.90 -5.50 -14.97
N VAL A 330 -20.89 -5.99 -15.73
CA VAL A 330 -22.29 -5.72 -15.44
C VAL A 330 -22.68 -6.65 -14.29
N PRO A 331 -23.31 -6.16 -13.19
CA PRO A 331 -23.65 -6.98 -12.01
C PRO A 331 -24.47 -8.25 -12.30
N SER A 332 -25.12 -8.33 -13.47
CA SER A 332 -25.92 -9.47 -13.91
C SER A 332 -25.14 -10.60 -14.61
N ALA A 333 -23.84 -10.42 -14.87
CA ALA A 333 -23.04 -11.37 -15.64
C ALA A 333 -21.85 -11.90 -14.81
N PHE A 334 -22.11 -12.88 -13.95
CA PHE A 334 -21.07 -13.77 -13.42
C PHE A 334 -20.40 -14.51 -14.60
N TYR A 335 -19.07 -14.36 -14.71
CA TYR A 335 -18.02 -14.97 -15.57
C TYR A 335 -18.33 -15.60 -16.95
N SER A 336 -19.53 -16.13 -17.20
CA SER A 336 -19.94 -16.82 -18.43
C SER A 336 -20.11 -15.92 -19.67
N LYS A 337 -20.28 -14.59 -19.50
CA LYS A 337 -20.54 -13.64 -20.61
C LYS A 337 -19.72 -12.34 -20.55
N ALA A 338 -18.63 -12.29 -19.81
CA ALA A 338 -17.81 -11.08 -19.75
C ALA A 338 -16.97 -10.91 -21.03
N ASN A 339 -17.18 -9.81 -21.76
CA ASN A 339 -16.30 -9.43 -22.88
C ASN A 339 -14.96 -8.94 -22.31
N LEU A 340 -13.97 -9.83 -22.27
CA LEU A 340 -12.61 -9.49 -21.83
C LEU A 340 -11.94 -8.55 -22.83
N SER A 341 -11.35 -7.49 -22.29
CA SER A 341 -10.55 -6.53 -23.04
C SER A 341 -9.15 -6.39 -22.43
N TRP A 342 -8.17 -6.07 -23.26
CA TRP A 342 -6.77 -6.02 -22.89
C TRP A 342 -6.25 -4.60 -23.05
N ARG A 343 -5.44 -4.17 -22.08
CA ARG A 343 -4.78 -2.85 -22.09
C ARG A 343 -3.37 -2.98 -21.50
N VAL A 344 -2.45 -2.16 -22.00
CA VAL A 344 -1.09 -2.06 -21.44
C VAL A 344 -1.12 -1.21 -20.17
N ASP A 345 -0.74 -1.79 -19.04
CA ASP A 345 -0.75 -1.13 -17.73
C ASP A 345 0.58 -0.43 -17.45
N TRP A 346 0.77 0.80 -17.92
CA TRP A 346 2.05 1.50 -17.77
C TRP A 346 2.57 1.59 -16.33
N ALA A 347 1.66 1.77 -15.35
CA ALA A 347 2.00 1.82 -13.94
C ALA A 347 2.54 0.49 -13.38
N ARG A 348 2.24 -0.63 -14.05
CA ARG A 348 2.66 -1.99 -13.68
C ARG A 348 3.83 -2.47 -14.56
N SER A 349 3.88 -2.04 -15.83
CA SER A 349 4.87 -2.45 -16.85
C SER A 349 6.19 -1.64 -16.82
N ALA A 350 6.21 -0.42 -16.29
CA ALA A 350 7.36 0.52 -16.37
C ALA A 350 8.21 0.65 -15.08
N PRO A 351 8.30 -0.44 -14.30
CA PRO A 351 8.45 -0.57 -12.84
C PRO A 351 7.92 0.53 -11.90
N LYS A 352 7.69 0.11 -10.65
CA LYS A 352 7.58 0.93 -9.43
C LYS A 352 8.88 1.71 -9.16
N PHE A 353 9.34 2.53 -10.10
CA PHE A 353 10.35 3.54 -9.85
C PHE A 353 9.68 4.71 -9.12
N GLY A 354 9.94 4.79 -7.81
CA GLY A 354 9.82 5.96 -6.96
C GLY A 354 8.85 7.05 -7.40
N ALA A 355 7.55 6.79 -7.30
CA ALA A 355 6.55 7.83 -7.29
C ALA A 355 5.51 7.49 -6.22
N ALA A 356 5.79 7.92 -4.98
CA ALA A 356 4.75 8.12 -4.00
C ALA A 356 3.69 9.03 -4.66
N LYS A 357 2.52 8.48 -4.94
CA LYS A 357 1.39 9.26 -5.44
C LYS A 357 1.11 10.35 -4.40
N LYS A 358 1.32 11.61 -4.79
CA LYS A 358 0.76 12.77 -4.09
C LYS A 358 -0.76 12.58 -4.07
N SER A 359 -1.30 12.32 -2.89
CA SER A 359 -2.72 12.48 -2.64
C SER A 359 -3.07 13.95 -2.90
N PRO A 360 -4.07 14.25 -3.75
CA PRO A 360 -4.55 15.62 -3.90
C PRO A 360 -5.12 16.07 -2.56
N SER A 361 -4.86 17.34 -2.23
CA SER A 361 -5.39 18.06 -1.08
C SER A 361 -6.91 17.85 -0.98
N MET A 362 -7.34 17.12 0.06
CA MET A 362 -8.75 16.83 0.30
C MET A 362 -9.37 17.93 1.16
N SER A 363 -10.38 18.61 0.61
CA SER A 363 -11.55 18.95 1.39
C SER A 363 -12.11 17.65 1.97
N VAL A 364 -12.36 17.65 3.27
CA VAL A 364 -12.77 16.51 4.08
C VAL A 364 -14.03 15.89 3.45
N TYR A 365 -13.89 14.65 2.96
CA TYR A 365 -14.88 13.73 2.38
C TYR A 365 -16.14 14.33 1.70
N ALA A 366 -16.28 14.15 0.38
CA ALA A 366 -17.55 14.40 -0.31
C ALA A 366 -18.68 13.55 0.33
N MET A 367 -19.84 14.16 0.60
CA MET A 367 -21.00 13.51 1.22
C MET A 367 -21.40 12.21 0.52
N GLU A 368 -21.39 12.20 -0.81
CA GLU A 368 -21.66 11.04 -1.65
C GLU A 368 -20.74 9.83 -1.33
N LYS A 369 -19.49 10.12 -0.93
CA LYS A 369 -18.51 9.09 -0.57
C LYS A 369 -18.75 8.55 0.84
N LEU A 370 -19.22 9.38 1.77
CA LEU A 370 -19.58 8.91 3.11
C LEU A 370 -20.86 8.09 3.09
N GLU A 371 -21.84 8.52 2.30
CA GLU A 371 -23.10 7.79 2.12
C GLU A 371 -22.86 6.40 1.52
N SER A 372 -22.05 6.30 0.45
CA SER A 372 -21.69 5.01 -0.15
C SER A 372 -20.95 4.05 0.80
N ILE A 373 -20.13 4.59 1.71
CA ILE A 373 -19.46 3.78 2.75
C ILE A 373 -20.48 3.31 3.81
N CYS A 374 -21.42 4.18 4.18
CA CYS A 374 -22.48 3.85 5.14
C CYS A 374 -23.47 2.82 4.57
N THR A 375 -23.84 2.90 3.29
CA THR A 375 -24.66 1.87 2.63
C THR A 375 -23.94 0.53 2.59
N ALA A 376 -22.66 0.50 2.20
CA ALA A 376 -21.88 -0.75 2.20
C ALA A 376 -21.79 -1.38 3.61
N ALA A 377 -21.61 -0.55 4.64
CA ALA A 377 -21.61 -1.02 6.03
C ALA A 377 -22.99 -1.51 6.49
N ALA A 378 -24.07 -0.91 5.99
CA ALA A 378 -25.44 -1.30 6.32
C ALA A 378 -25.87 -2.60 5.62
N GLU A 379 -25.47 -2.81 4.37
CA GLU A 379 -25.72 -4.05 3.61
C GLU A 379 -25.01 -5.26 4.23
N GLY A 380 -23.84 -5.05 4.84
CA GLY A 380 -23.08 -6.11 5.54
C GLY A 380 -23.64 -6.49 6.91
N ALA A 381 -24.64 -5.76 7.43
CA ALA A 381 -25.17 -5.99 8.76
C ALA A 381 -26.32 -7.01 8.76
N LYS A 382 -26.25 -8.00 9.67
CA LYS A 382 -27.22 -9.11 9.72
C LYS A 382 -28.54 -8.73 10.38
N ARG A 383 -28.57 -7.71 11.26
CA ARG A 383 -29.78 -7.29 11.99
C ARG A 383 -29.97 -5.78 11.90
N LYS A 384 -31.16 -5.35 11.48
CA LYS A 384 -31.52 -3.92 11.32
C LYS A 384 -31.54 -3.11 12.63
N GLN A 385 -31.59 -3.78 13.78
CA GLN A 385 -31.58 -3.13 15.10
C GLN A 385 -30.16 -2.81 15.63
N GLU A 386 -29.10 -3.16 14.89
CA GLU A 386 -27.74 -2.91 15.35
C GLU A 386 -27.36 -1.42 15.26
N THR A 387 -26.59 -0.95 16.24
CA THR A 387 -26.04 0.41 16.26
C THR A 387 -24.70 0.43 15.53
N LEU A 388 -24.54 1.34 14.59
CA LEU A 388 -23.30 1.57 13.87
C LEU A 388 -22.39 2.50 14.69
N GLU A 389 -21.21 2.01 15.06
CA GLU A 389 -20.21 2.74 15.84
C GLU A 389 -19.03 3.16 14.96
N VAL A 390 -18.59 4.41 15.08
CA VAL A 390 -17.38 4.93 14.43
C VAL A 390 -16.23 4.78 15.40
N GLN A 391 -15.18 4.09 14.99
CA GLN A 391 -13.93 3.94 15.74
C GLN A 391 -12.81 4.68 15.01
N VAL A 392 -12.16 5.61 15.71
CA VAL A 392 -11.08 6.44 15.18
C VAL A 392 -9.79 6.07 15.89
N CYS A 393 -8.78 5.67 15.11
CA CYS A 393 -7.43 5.42 15.60
C CYS A 393 -6.60 6.70 15.43
N LEU A 394 -6.02 7.19 16.53
CA LEU A 394 -5.18 8.37 16.54
C LEU A 394 -3.70 7.99 16.38
N LYS A 395 -2.96 8.76 15.59
CA LYS A 395 -1.51 8.68 15.45
C LYS A 395 -0.82 9.95 15.94
N GLY A 396 0.41 9.79 16.41
CA GLY A 396 1.23 10.91 16.87
C GLY A 396 0.70 11.59 18.13
N TYR A 397 -0.16 10.93 18.91
CA TYR A 397 -0.63 11.36 20.21
C TYR A 397 0.09 10.56 21.31
N ASP A 398 0.81 11.25 22.19
CA ASP A 398 1.51 10.65 23.32
C ASP A 398 0.69 10.82 24.60
N LEU A 399 0.15 9.72 25.13
CA LEU A 399 -0.75 9.70 26.28
C LEU A 399 -0.15 10.25 27.58
N LYS A 400 1.19 10.34 27.68
CA LYS A 400 1.90 10.88 28.86
C LYS A 400 2.21 12.36 28.71
N ARG A 401 2.55 12.81 27.49
CA ARG A 401 3.01 14.19 27.22
C ARG A 401 1.91 15.11 26.72
N ASP A 402 0.93 14.57 25.99
CA ASP A 402 -0.14 15.37 25.40
C ASP A 402 -1.32 15.54 26.35
N LYS A 403 -1.84 16.77 26.39
CA LYS A 403 -3.04 17.14 27.16
C LYS A 403 -4.24 16.36 26.61
N LYS A 404 -4.80 15.48 27.44
CA LYS A 404 -6.01 14.71 27.10
C LYS A 404 -7.19 15.65 26.88
N PHE A 405 -7.98 15.40 25.85
CA PHE A 405 -9.21 16.13 25.59
C PHE A 405 -10.42 15.43 26.21
N ASP A 406 -11.37 16.24 26.66
CA ASP A 406 -12.69 15.85 27.15
C ASP A 406 -13.67 16.90 26.59
N GLY A 407 -14.50 16.49 25.64
CA GLY A 407 -15.43 17.39 24.94
C GLY A 407 -16.70 16.66 24.53
N SER A 408 -17.79 17.39 24.36
CA SER A 408 -19.10 16.83 24.00
C SER A 408 -19.71 17.58 22.81
N VAL A 409 -20.36 16.83 21.91
CA VAL A 409 -21.07 17.37 20.75
C VAL A 409 -22.47 16.78 20.67
N VAL A 410 -23.43 17.60 20.26
CA VAL A 410 -24.80 17.17 19.97
C VAL A 410 -24.84 16.72 18.52
N LEU A 411 -25.24 15.46 18.27
CA LEU A 411 -25.44 14.97 16.91
C LEU A 411 -26.79 15.47 16.35
N PRO A 412 -26.90 15.69 15.02
CA PRO A 412 -28.16 16.09 14.39
C PRO A 412 -29.32 15.12 14.68
N PHE A 413 -29.08 13.81 14.53
CA PHE A 413 -30.10 12.76 14.70
C PHE A 413 -29.82 11.83 15.88
N GLN A 414 -30.79 10.97 16.22
CA GLN A 414 -30.66 10.01 17.31
C GLN A 414 -29.53 9.00 17.07
N LYS A 415 -28.67 8.80 18.07
CA LYS A 415 -27.48 7.93 17.96
C LYS A 415 -27.77 6.46 18.27
N ARG A 416 -28.80 6.16 19.07
CA ARG A 416 -29.20 4.81 19.53
C ARG A 416 -30.72 4.75 19.69
N LYS A 417 -31.33 3.61 19.32
CA LYS A 417 -32.78 3.38 19.45
C LYS A 417 -33.27 3.32 20.91
N ASN A 418 -32.50 2.68 21.79
CA ASN A 418 -32.83 2.53 23.22
C ASN A 418 -31.81 3.26 24.09
N GLU A 419 -31.81 4.59 24.06
CA GLU A 419 -30.95 5.39 24.94
C GLU A 419 -31.53 5.47 26.36
N ARG A 420 -30.79 4.96 27.35
CA ARG A 420 -31.21 4.94 28.75
C ARG A 420 -30.59 6.12 29.49
N VAL A 421 -31.30 7.25 29.54
CA VAL A 421 -30.89 8.44 30.32
C VAL A 421 -31.67 8.48 31.63
N LEU A 422 -30.98 8.65 32.75
CA LEU A 422 -31.57 8.71 34.10
C LEU A 422 -31.53 10.15 34.64
N VAL A 423 -32.63 10.62 35.23
CA VAL A 423 -32.66 11.89 35.95
C VAL A 423 -32.46 11.63 37.45
N VAL A 424 -31.56 12.36 38.09
CA VAL A 424 -31.28 12.27 39.52
C VAL A 424 -31.33 13.67 40.12
N GLY A 425 -32.17 13.90 41.13
CA GLY A 425 -32.38 15.26 41.63
C GLY A 425 -33.14 15.38 42.95
N ASP A 426 -33.46 16.63 43.26
CA ASP A 426 -34.34 17.03 44.36
C ASP A 426 -35.82 16.85 43.99
N LYS A 427 -36.72 17.00 44.97
CA LYS A 427 -38.19 16.90 44.79
C LYS A 427 -38.75 17.77 43.66
N LYS A 428 -38.18 18.95 43.41
CA LYS A 428 -38.60 19.81 42.29
C LYS A 428 -38.37 19.16 40.92
N LEU A 429 -37.29 18.38 40.79
CA LEU A 429 -36.96 17.67 39.55
C LEU A 429 -37.76 16.37 39.42
N GLU A 430 -38.23 15.82 40.54
CA GLU A 430 -39.15 14.68 40.60
C GLU A 430 -40.50 15.03 39.95
N GLU A 431 -41.09 16.17 40.33
CA GLU A 431 -42.35 16.67 39.75
C GLU A 431 -42.20 16.88 38.23
N MET A 432 -41.16 17.59 37.80
CA MET A 432 -40.88 17.81 36.37
C MET A 432 -40.60 16.52 35.60
N ALA A 433 -39.97 15.52 36.21
CA ALA A 433 -39.69 14.23 35.58
C ALA A 433 -40.95 13.36 35.51
N ALA A 434 -41.81 13.41 36.54
CA ALA A 434 -43.10 12.71 36.55
C ALA A 434 -44.03 13.25 35.48
N ASP A 435 -44.12 14.57 35.33
CA ASP A 435 -44.91 15.23 34.28
C ASP A 435 -44.41 14.86 32.87
N ALA A 436 -43.11 14.66 32.71
CA ALA A 436 -42.48 14.27 31.45
C ALA A 436 -42.42 12.74 31.22
N GLY A 437 -42.82 11.91 32.19
CA GLY A 437 -42.73 10.46 32.13
C GLY A 437 -41.29 9.90 32.08
N LEU A 438 -40.32 10.61 32.67
CA LEU A 438 -38.90 10.27 32.63
C LEU A 438 -38.47 9.45 33.86
N PRO A 439 -37.48 8.54 33.73
CA PRO A 439 -36.99 7.76 34.87
C PRO A 439 -36.23 8.67 35.85
N PHE A 440 -36.70 8.70 37.10
CA PHE A 440 -36.18 9.56 38.17
C PHE A 440 -35.68 8.73 39.38
N VAL A 441 -34.63 9.22 40.04
CA VAL A 441 -34.13 8.73 41.33
C VAL A 441 -33.83 9.92 42.24
N SER A 442 -34.34 9.89 43.48
CA SER A 442 -34.12 10.96 44.46
C SER A 442 -32.70 10.96 45.02
N PHE A 443 -32.18 12.11 45.46
CA PHE A 443 -30.87 12.15 46.12
C PHE A 443 -30.84 11.35 47.43
N ASP A 444 -31.94 11.33 48.18
CA ASP A 444 -32.02 10.68 49.50
C ASP A 444 -31.80 9.16 49.41
N GLU A 445 -32.36 8.51 48.39
CA GLU A 445 -32.16 7.07 48.14
C GLU A 445 -30.70 6.71 47.90
N VAL A 446 -29.92 7.66 47.36
CA VAL A 446 -28.55 7.40 46.95
C VAL A 446 -27.51 7.97 47.90
N THR A 447 -27.91 8.75 48.90
CA THR A 447 -27.00 9.22 49.96
C THR A 447 -26.53 8.08 50.86
N GLY A 448 -25.23 8.03 51.15
CA GLY A 448 -24.63 7.03 52.07
C GLY A 448 -23.46 6.23 51.49
N LYS A 449 -22.68 5.61 52.39
CA LYS A 449 -21.42 4.90 52.10
C LYS A 449 -21.45 3.38 52.39
N THR A 450 -22.61 2.82 52.74
CA THR A 450 -22.83 1.39 52.99
C THR A 450 -22.51 0.53 51.77
N LYS A 451 -22.14 -0.74 51.97
CA LYS A 451 -21.75 -1.68 50.91
C LYS A 451 -22.86 -1.84 49.85
N ASP A 452 -24.13 -1.88 50.27
CA ASP A 452 -25.29 -2.04 49.38
C ASP A 452 -25.61 -0.77 48.59
N LYS A 453 -25.47 0.40 49.22
CA LYS A 453 -25.62 1.69 48.51
C LYS A 453 -24.51 1.87 47.46
N LYS A 454 -23.29 1.39 47.75
CA LYS A 454 -22.18 1.39 46.77
C LYS A 454 -22.43 0.43 45.60
N THR A 455 -23.06 -0.73 45.81
CA THR A 455 -23.42 -1.64 44.71
C THR A 455 -24.59 -1.08 43.89
N MET A 456 -25.58 -0.45 44.52
CA MET A 456 -26.67 0.27 43.86
C MET A 456 -26.14 1.38 42.94
N LYS A 457 -25.24 2.25 43.43
CA LYS A 457 -24.57 3.29 42.62
C LYS A 457 -23.85 2.72 41.39
N LYS A 458 -23.15 1.58 41.56
CA LYS A 458 -22.49 0.87 40.45
C LYS A 458 -23.49 0.28 39.45
N LYS A 459 -24.61 -0.27 39.92
CA LYS A 459 -25.68 -0.82 39.07
C LYS A 459 -26.36 0.29 38.25
N LEU A 460 -26.66 1.43 38.87
CA LEU A 460 -27.23 2.59 38.20
C LEU A 460 -26.31 3.12 37.08
N ALA A 461 -25.01 3.26 37.36
CA ALA A 461 -24.03 3.68 36.36
C ALA A 461 -23.85 2.66 35.22
N ALA A 462 -24.01 1.36 35.48
CA ALA A 462 -23.89 0.32 34.47
C ALA A 462 -25.15 0.18 33.59
N LYS A 463 -26.34 0.45 34.16
CA LYS A 463 -27.63 0.32 33.47
C LYS A 463 -27.92 1.53 32.57
N HIS A 464 -27.46 2.72 32.91
CA HIS A 464 -27.78 3.95 32.16
C HIS A 464 -26.58 4.46 31.37
N HIS A 465 -26.85 5.01 30.18
CA HIS A 465 -25.84 5.56 29.28
C HIS A 465 -25.49 7.01 29.61
N ALA A 466 -26.43 7.80 30.15
CA ALA A 466 -26.21 9.16 30.61
C ALA A 466 -27.04 9.47 31.86
N ILE A 467 -26.60 10.46 32.63
CA ILE A 467 -27.29 10.94 33.84
C ILE A 467 -27.49 12.44 33.75
N ILE A 468 -28.70 12.91 34.08
CA ILE A 468 -29.03 14.33 34.22
C ILE A 468 -29.18 14.62 35.70
N THR A 469 -28.57 15.70 36.18
CA THR A 469 -28.59 16.07 37.61
C THR A 469 -28.52 17.57 37.82
N THR A 470 -28.79 18.05 39.03
CA THR A 470 -28.59 19.45 39.45
C THR A 470 -27.17 19.68 40.00
N SER A 471 -26.77 20.94 40.20
CA SER A 471 -25.47 21.35 40.75
C SER A 471 -25.19 20.80 42.16
N ALA A 472 -26.23 20.39 42.90
CA ALA A 472 -26.11 19.76 44.22
C ALA A 472 -25.55 18.33 44.19
N PHE A 473 -25.42 17.70 43.01
CA PHE A 473 -24.98 16.31 42.82
C PHE A 473 -23.72 15.93 43.61
N HIS A 474 -22.75 16.83 43.65
CA HIS A 474 -21.44 16.60 44.27
C HIS A 474 -21.51 16.35 45.78
N LYS A 475 -22.58 16.78 46.47
CA LYS A 475 -22.80 16.54 47.89
C LYS A 475 -23.27 15.12 48.19
N HIS A 476 -24.03 14.52 47.27
CA HIS A 476 -24.72 13.24 47.48
C HIS A 476 -24.00 12.05 46.79
N PHE A 477 -23.22 12.33 45.74
CA PHE A 477 -22.54 11.32 44.93
C PHE A 477 -21.05 11.58 44.70
N GLU A 478 -20.24 10.54 44.89
CA GLU A 478 -18.83 10.55 44.52
C GLU A 478 -18.67 10.31 42.99
N ILE A 479 -18.06 11.26 42.29
CA ILE A 479 -17.86 11.26 40.82
C ILE A 479 -17.11 10.01 40.32
N PHE A 480 -16.32 9.40 41.20
CA PHE A 480 -15.50 8.22 40.94
C PHE A 480 -16.27 7.03 40.34
N PHE A 481 -17.52 6.81 40.77
CA PHE A 481 -18.32 5.69 40.30
C PHE A 481 -18.66 5.78 38.81
N PHE A 482 -18.91 7.00 38.31
CA PHE A 482 -19.30 7.26 36.92
C PHE A 482 -18.09 7.32 35.97
N ASN A 483 -16.98 7.89 36.43
CA ASN A 483 -15.73 7.96 35.65
C ASN A 483 -15.18 6.58 35.28
N ARG A 484 -15.38 5.56 36.13
CA ARG A 484 -14.96 4.17 35.87
C ARG A 484 -15.81 3.47 34.80
N LYS A 485 -17.11 3.74 34.72
CA LYS A 485 -18.06 3.03 33.84
C LYS A 485 -18.42 3.75 32.54
N ARG A 486 -17.81 4.92 32.28
CA ARG A 486 -17.97 5.72 31.03
C ARG A 486 -19.33 6.41 30.89
N THR A 487 -20.10 6.55 31.98
CA THR A 487 -21.40 7.25 31.98
C THR A 487 -21.17 8.77 32.17
N PRO A 488 -21.40 9.63 31.16
CA PRO A 488 -21.41 11.08 31.33
C PRO A 488 -22.56 11.52 32.24
N PHE A 489 -22.33 12.62 32.96
CA PHE A 489 -23.38 13.37 33.64
C PHE A 489 -23.51 14.76 33.03
N TYR A 490 -24.72 15.28 33.03
CA TYR A 490 -25.09 16.59 32.52
C TYR A 490 -25.80 17.37 33.62
N ILE A 491 -25.43 18.64 33.76
CA ILE A 491 -26.03 19.51 34.78
C ILE A 491 -27.20 20.24 34.14
N PHE A 492 -28.38 20.09 34.73
CA PHE A 492 -29.59 20.80 34.36
C PHE A 492 -29.85 21.93 35.35
N ASP A 493 -30.22 23.10 34.82
CA ASP A 493 -30.65 24.24 35.62
C ASP A 493 -32.17 24.23 35.77
N ALA A 494 -32.62 23.99 37.00
CA ALA A 494 -34.04 23.84 37.34
C ALA A 494 -34.84 25.15 37.29
N ASN A 495 -34.17 26.31 37.17
CA ASN A 495 -34.82 27.62 37.32
C ASN A 495 -35.34 28.21 35.99
N GLY A 496 -35.03 27.63 34.83
CA GLY A 496 -35.43 28.23 33.54
C GLY A 496 -35.39 27.33 32.30
N GLY A 497 -35.28 26.00 32.46
CA GLY A 497 -35.18 25.06 31.34
C GLY A 497 -36.35 24.09 31.22
N ASP A 498 -36.67 23.67 30.00
CA ASP A 498 -37.58 22.55 29.74
C ASP A 498 -36.81 21.22 29.87
N LEU A 499 -37.14 20.41 30.89
CA LEU A 499 -36.46 19.13 31.14
C LEU A 499 -36.55 18.16 29.96
N LYS A 500 -37.68 18.15 29.24
CA LYS A 500 -37.91 17.28 28.07
C LYS A 500 -36.98 17.60 26.90
N LYS A 501 -36.81 18.89 26.57
CA LYS A 501 -35.90 19.32 25.49
C LYS A 501 -34.46 18.99 25.83
N PHE A 502 -34.07 19.26 27.08
CA PHE A 502 -32.73 18.92 27.57
C PHE A 502 -32.46 17.42 27.54
N TYR A 503 -33.46 16.60 27.87
CA TYR A 503 -33.37 15.14 27.76
C TYR A 503 -33.10 14.68 26.32
N GLU A 504 -33.81 15.24 25.33
CA GLU A 504 -33.62 14.93 23.90
C GLU A 504 -32.26 15.38 23.35
N GLU A 505 -31.73 16.51 23.84
CA GLU A 505 -30.36 16.96 23.53
C GLU A 505 -29.30 16.02 24.12
N VAL A 506 -29.46 15.63 25.39
CA VAL A 506 -28.55 14.69 26.07
C VAL A 506 -28.59 13.32 25.39
N ALA A 507 -29.75 12.86 24.94
CA ALA A 507 -29.89 11.61 24.20
C ALA A 507 -29.07 11.62 22.89
N ARG A 508 -28.95 12.78 22.22
CA ARG A 508 -28.14 12.96 21.00
C ARG A 508 -26.68 13.32 21.26
N THR A 509 -26.33 13.67 22.50
CA THR A 509 -24.97 14.11 22.83
C THR A 509 -23.99 12.94 22.90
N VAL A 510 -22.84 13.11 22.25
CA VAL A 510 -21.69 12.20 22.33
C VAL A 510 -20.57 12.89 23.10
N LYS A 511 -19.96 12.16 24.04
CA LYS A 511 -18.81 12.63 24.82
C LYS A 511 -17.53 11.96 24.34
N PHE A 512 -16.62 12.76 23.81
CA PHE A 512 -15.27 12.36 23.42
C PHE A 512 -14.31 12.56 24.58
N LYS A 513 -13.74 11.46 25.08
CA LYS A 513 -12.76 11.50 26.17
C LYS A 513 -11.56 10.63 25.85
N LEU A 514 -10.39 11.24 25.71
CA LEU A 514 -9.15 10.50 25.52
C LEU A 514 -8.66 9.93 26.85
N ARG A 515 -8.48 8.61 26.92
CA ARG A 515 -8.09 7.89 28.15
C ARG A 515 -6.61 7.48 28.13
N GLN A 516 -6.36 6.18 28.11
CA GLN A 516 -5.05 5.54 28.06
C GLN A 516 -4.85 4.77 26.75
N THR A 517 -5.77 4.95 25.80
CA THR A 517 -5.75 4.32 24.49
C THR A 517 -5.80 5.40 23.42
N ASN A 518 -5.10 5.17 22.31
CA ASN A 518 -5.13 6.06 21.14
C ASN A 518 -6.36 5.84 20.26
N VAL A 519 -7.31 5.02 20.72
CA VAL A 519 -8.55 4.72 20.02
C VAL A 519 -9.69 5.45 20.72
N VAL A 520 -10.50 6.14 19.93
CA VAL A 520 -11.70 6.85 20.37
C VAL A 520 -12.86 6.34 19.53
N SER A 521 -13.98 5.98 20.16
CA SER A 521 -15.16 5.49 19.44
C SER A 521 -16.42 6.23 19.87
N PHE A 522 -17.38 6.34 18.96
CA PHE A 522 -18.70 6.92 19.23
C PHE A 522 -19.80 6.26 18.39
N PRO A 523 -21.04 6.17 18.91
CA PRO A 523 -22.18 5.69 18.13
C PRO A 523 -22.65 6.76 17.13
N ALA A 524 -22.91 6.36 15.88
CA ALA A 524 -23.37 7.26 14.82
C ALA A 524 -24.86 7.09 14.48
N GLY A 525 -25.46 5.91 14.66
CA GLY A 525 -26.88 5.70 14.38
C GLY A 525 -27.27 4.22 14.40
N THR A 526 -28.56 3.94 14.20
CA THR A 526 -29.07 2.57 14.06
C THR A 526 -29.34 2.29 12.57
N LEU A 527 -29.22 1.04 12.13
CA LEU A 527 -29.46 0.67 10.72
C LEU A 527 -30.92 0.85 10.25
N ASP A 528 -31.85 1.05 11.19
CA ASP A 528 -33.23 1.44 10.90
C ASP A 528 -33.33 2.87 10.31
N MET A 529 -32.31 3.71 10.52
CA MET A 529 -32.26 5.10 10.02
C MET A 529 -31.77 5.14 8.57
N SER A 530 -32.05 6.24 7.87
CA SER A 530 -31.52 6.41 6.52
C SER A 530 -30.00 6.57 6.53
N THR A 531 -29.33 6.08 5.49
CA THR A 531 -27.87 6.17 5.37
C THR A 531 -27.37 7.62 5.27
N ALA A 532 -28.23 8.54 4.81
CA ALA A 532 -27.98 9.98 4.78
C ALA A 532 -28.01 10.61 6.19
N GLU A 533 -28.93 10.18 7.06
CA GLU A 533 -28.95 10.64 8.46
C GLU A 533 -27.72 10.13 9.23
N ILE A 534 -27.31 8.88 8.97
CA ILE A 534 -26.11 8.29 9.56
C ILE A 534 -24.86 9.03 9.07
N SER A 535 -24.75 9.34 7.78
CA SER A 535 -23.59 10.06 7.23
C SER A 535 -23.45 11.46 7.83
N GLN A 536 -24.56 12.19 8.02
CA GLN A 536 -24.59 13.50 8.68
C GLN A 536 -24.12 13.41 10.15
N ASN A 537 -24.56 12.38 10.88
CA ASN A 537 -24.09 12.14 12.25
C ASN A 537 -22.59 11.80 12.30
N VAL A 538 -22.09 10.98 11.37
CA VAL A 538 -20.66 10.65 11.27
C VAL A 538 -19.84 11.90 10.97
N GLN A 539 -20.31 12.74 10.03
CA GLN A 539 -19.64 14.00 9.67
C GLN A 539 -19.56 14.93 10.88
N ALA A 540 -20.69 15.22 11.53
CA ALA A 540 -20.73 16.11 12.70
C ALA A 540 -19.83 15.61 13.85
N GLY A 541 -19.81 14.30 14.09
CA GLY A 541 -18.94 13.67 15.08
C GLY A 541 -17.44 13.79 14.73
N LEU A 542 -17.06 13.58 13.47
CA LEU A 542 -15.67 13.68 13.01
C LEU A 542 -15.15 15.11 12.97
N GLU A 543 -15.95 16.05 12.48
CA GLU A 543 -15.60 17.48 12.45
C GLU A 543 -15.31 18.00 13.86
N PHE A 544 -16.21 17.70 14.80
CA PHE A 544 -16.00 18.05 16.20
C PHE A 544 -14.76 17.36 16.78
N LEU A 545 -14.55 16.07 16.51
CA LEU A 545 -13.35 15.37 16.98
C LEU A 545 -12.07 16.03 16.44
N PHE A 546 -12.06 16.48 15.19
CA PHE A 546 -10.92 17.21 14.64
C PHE A 546 -10.65 18.53 15.37
N THR A 547 -11.68 19.25 15.82
CA THR A 547 -11.48 20.46 16.65
C THR A 547 -10.81 20.17 18.00
N LEU A 548 -11.00 18.97 18.56
CA LEU A 548 -10.38 18.57 19.82
C LEU A 548 -8.91 18.12 19.65
N LEU A 549 -8.49 17.79 18.43
CA LEU A 549 -7.16 17.28 18.12
C LEU A 549 -6.19 18.43 17.82
N LYS A 550 -5.02 18.42 18.48
CA LYS A 550 -3.97 19.46 18.30
C LYS A 550 -3.56 19.73 16.84
N LYS A 551 -3.63 18.72 15.97
CA LYS A 551 -3.32 18.83 14.52
C LYS A 551 -4.52 18.48 13.63
N GLY A 552 -5.74 18.53 14.17
CA GLY A 552 -6.96 18.16 13.46
C GLY A 552 -6.91 16.75 12.88
N ALA A 553 -7.39 16.62 11.64
CA ALA A 553 -7.44 15.36 10.90
C ALA A 553 -6.07 14.67 10.70
N GLN A 554 -4.95 15.39 10.79
CA GLN A 554 -3.61 14.78 10.64
C GLN A 554 -3.28 13.81 11.78
N ASN A 555 -3.89 14.00 12.95
CA ASN A 555 -3.76 13.09 14.08
C ASN A 555 -4.60 11.82 13.92
N VAL A 556 -5.40 11.69 12.86
CA VAL A 556 -6.18 10.48 12.59
C VAL A 556 -5.42 9.57 11.63
N ASP A 557 -5.30 8.32 12.03
CA ASP A 557 -4.65 7.27 11.25
C ASP A 557 -5.66 6.56 10.36
N THR A 558 -6.66 5.94 11.00
CA THR A 558 -7.70 5.15 10.35
C THR A 558 -9.04 5.38 11.04
N ILE A 559 -10.11 5.30 10.26
CA ILE A 559 -11.50 5.40 10.74
C ILE A 559 -12.19 4.10 10.33
N PHE A 560 -12.78 3.40 11.29
CA PHE A 560 -13.54 2.19 11.09
C PHE A 560 -15.00 2.45 11.39
N LEU A 561 -15.89 1.97 10.53
CA LEU A 561 -17.30 1.81 10.84
C LEU A 561 -17.50 0.38 11.32
N LYS A 562 -17.89 0.24 12.58
CA LYS A 562 -18.05 -1.04 13.28
C LYS A 562 -19.52 -1.26 13.59
N THR A 563 -20.05 -2.41 13.21
CA THR A 563 -21.28 -2.95 13.78
C THR A 563 -20.92 -3.86 14.96
N PRO A 564 -21.81 -4.03 15.97
CA PRO A 564 -21.53 -4.75 17.21
C PRO A 564 -21.22 -6.25 17.08
N MET A 565 -20.97 -6.78 15.88
CA MET A 565 -20.42 -8.13 15.73
C MET A 565 -18.89 -8.11 15.82
N GLU A 566 -18.40 -9.06 16.61
CA GLU A 566 -17.04 -9.26 17.14
C GLU A 566 -15.97 -9.39 16.03
N ILE A 567 -14.84 -8.67 16.16
CA ILE A 567 -13.50 -9.20 16.50
C ILE A 567 -12.98 -10.21 15.45
N ASP A 568 -11.94 -9.77 14.70
CA ASP A 568 -11.04 -10.56 13.84
C ASP A 568 -11.71 -11.68 13.01
N ILE A 569 -11.99 -11.38 11.74
CA ILE A 569 -12.71 -12.24 10.78
C ILE A 569 -11.94 -13.54 10.41
N TYR A 570 -10.72 -13.75 10.90
CA TYR A 570 -9.97 -14.98 10.60
C TYR A 570 -10.27 -16.09 11.63
N ASP A 571 -11.10 -17.07 11.28
CA ASP A 571 -11.17 -18.35 11.98
C ASP A 571 -9.82 -19.08 11.92
N VAL A 572 -9.10 -18.92 10.80
CA VAL A 572 -7.86 -19.63 10.45
C VAL A 572 -6.84 -18.66 9.85
N GLU A 573 -5.58 -18.71 10.29
CA GLU A 573 -4.48 -17.91 9.71
C GLU A 573 -3.90 -18.53 8.43
N GLY A 574 -3.95 -19.86 8.31
CA GLY A 574 -3.63 -20.57 7.07
C GLY A 574 -3.88 -22.07 7.10
N LEU A 575 -3.87 -22.67 5.92
CA LEU A 575 -4.03 -24.10 5.67
C LEU A 575 -2.92 -24.57 4.73
N ALA A 576 -2.32 -25.72 5.01
CA ALA A 576 -1.34 -26.35 4.15
C ALA A 576 -1.54 -27.86 4.02
N ILE A 577 -1.07 -28.41 2.92
CA ILE A 577 -0.91 -29.84 2.67
C ILE A 577 0.58 -30.04 2.45
N ALA A 578 1.23 -30.80 3.33
CA ALA A 578 2.67 -31.05 3.32
C ALA A 578 2.98 -32.54 3.12
N ASP A 579 4.21 -32.85 2.70
CA ASP A 579 4.74 -34.21 2.70
C ASP A 579 5.32 -34.62 4.06
N GLU A 580 5.78 -35.87 4.19
CA GLU A 580 6.40 -36.41 5.41
C GLU A 580 7.63 -35.62 5.90
N ALA A 581 8.28 -34.85 5.02
CA ALA A 581 9.40 -33.99 5.37
C ALA A 581 8.98 -32.56 5.80
N GLY A 582 7.67 -32.26 5.82
CA GLY A 582 7.14 -30.93 6.10
C GLY A 582 7.30 -29.93 4.94
N THR A 583 7.50 -30.42 3.71
CA THR A 583 7.52 -29.59 2.50
C THR A 583 6.10 -29.36 2.02
N ALA A 584 5.67 -28.10 1.96
CA ALA A 584 4.32 -27.75 1.50
C ALA A 584 4.12 -28.10 0.02
N LEU A 585 3.20 -29.02 -0.26
CA LEU A 585 2.70 -29.33 -1.61
C LEU A 585 1.66 -28.31 -2.06
N TYR A 586 0.87 -27.81 -1.11
CA TYR A 586 -0.11 -26.75 -1.29
C TYR A 586 -0.20 -25.92 0.00
N HIS A 587 -0.35 -24.61 -0.10
CA HIS A 587 -0.60 -23.77 1.07
C HIS A 587 -1.37 -22.51 0.70
N VAL A 588 -2.16 -22.01 1.66
CA VAL A 588 -2.83 -20.72 1.60
C VAL A 588 -2.68 -20.05 2.95
N THR A 589 -2.24 -18.79 2.94
CA THR A 589 -2.06 -17.96 4.13
C THR A 589 -2.94 -16.72 4.03
N PHE A 590 -3.66 -16.41 5.10
CA PHE A 590 -4.55 -15.26 5.19
C PHE A 590 -3.99 -14.14 6.08
N SER A 591 -2.86 -14.40 6.75
CA SER A 591 -2.10 -13.43 7.55
C SER A 591 -0.74 -13.11 6.90
N ASP A 592 -0.10 -12.04 7.35
CA ASP A 592 1.23 -11.60 6.90
C ASP A 592 2.38 -12.50 7.43
N PHE A 593 2.07 -13.69 7.97
CA PHE A 593 3.03 -14.61 8.58
C PHE A 593 3.66 -15.56 7.55
N CYS A 594 4.96 -15.88 7.72
CA CYS A 594 5.66 -16.85 6.88
C CYS A 594 5.71 -18.23 7.56
N PRO A 595 4.94 -19.23 7.10
CA PRO A 595 4.75 -20.50 7.80
C PRO A 595 5.79 -21.58 7.44
N ALA A 596 6.82 -21.27 6.65
CA ALA A 596 7.75 -22.28 6.13
C ALA A 596 8.50 -23.06 7.23
N ALA A 597 8.83 -22.42 8.35
CA ALA A 597 9.41 -23.08 9.52
C ALA A 597 8.35 -23.88 10.32
N LEU A 598 7.12 -23.34 10.38
CA LEU A 598 5.99 -23.92 11.12
C LEU A 598 5.64 -25.32 10.63
N TYR A 599 5.59 -25.55 9.31
CA TYR A 599 5.20 -26.85 8.76
C TYR A 599 6.19 -27.97 9.10
N ARG A 600 7.49 -27.66 9.09
CA ARG A 600 8.53 -28.63 9.48
C ARG A 600 8.44 -28.95 10.97
N SER A 601 8.28 -27.93 11.80
CA SER A 601 8.10 -28.10 13.24
C SER A 601 6.82 -28.87 13.58
N ALA A 602 5.72 -28.63 12.86
CA ALA A 602 4.45 -29.32 13.07
C ALA A 602 4.56 -30.82 12.72
N VAL A 603 5.18 -31.16 11.58
CA VAL A 603 5.36 -32.57 11.19
C VAL A 603 6.32 -33.30 12.13
N GLN A 604 7.35 -32.60 12.65
CA GLN A 604 8.29 -33.14 13.65
C GLN A 604 7.66 -33.34 15.03
N ALA A 605 6.77 -32.45 15.46
CA ALA A 605 6.10 -32.54 16.76
C ALA A 605 5.20 -33.78 16.87
N GLN A 606 4.68 -34.28 15.74
CA GLN A 606 3.80 -35.46 15.62
C GLN A 606 2.46 -35.41 16.37
N ASP A 607 2.24 -34.42 17.22
CA ASP A 607 0.98 -34.20 17.93
C ASP A 607 -0.11 -33.67 16.98
N GLU A 608 -1.34 -34.17 17.12
CA GLU A 608 -2.50 -33.71 16.34
C GLU A 608 -2.84 -32.25 16.63
N ILE A 609 -2.53 -31.78 17.85
CA ILE A 609 -2.75 -30.41 18.29
C ILE A 609 -1.50 -29.94 19.03
N SER A 610 -0.88 -28.87 18.54
CA SER A 610 0.33 -28.31 19.13
C SER A 610 0.27 -26.78 19.16
N ILE A 611 1.02 -26.17 20.09
CA ILE A 611 1.21 -24.72 20.12
C ILE A 611 2.65 -24.45 19.70
N ILE A 612 2.83 -23.81 18.54
CA ILE A 612 4.14 -23.49 17.96
C ILE A 612 4.16 -22.00 17.61
N ASP A 613 5.19 -21.28 18.07
CA ASP A 613 5.33 -19.83 17.83
C ASP A 613 4.07 -19.00 18.18
N GLU A 614 3.50 -19.25 19.37
CA GLU A 614 2.26 -18.60 19.87
C GLU A 614 1.01 -18.85 18.98
N ARG A 615 1.03 -19.92 18.18
CA ARG A 615 -0.09 -20.32 17.31
C ARG A 615 -0.56 -21.72 17.63
N LEU A 616 -1.88 -21.90 17.60
CA LEU A 616 -2.52 -23.20 17.59
C LEU A 616 -2.32 -23.84 16.22
N VAL A 617 -1.70 -25.01 16.17
CA VAL A 617 -1.44 -25.78 14.97
C VAL A 617 -2.13 -27.14 15.10
N LEU A 618 -3.00 -27.45 14.14
CA LEU A 618 -3.72 -28.70 14.02
C LEU A 618 -3.14 -29.49 12.85
N LEU A 619 -2.80 -30.75 13.09
CA LEU A 619 -2.18 -31.67 12.15
C LEU A 619 -3.08 -32.91 11.97
N HIS A 620 -3.44 -33.23 10.73
CA HIS A 620 -4.14 -34.46 10.40
C HIS A 620 -3.38 -35.22 9.30
N ARG A 621 -2.97 -36.47 9.59
CA ARG A 621 -2.15 -37.29 8.69
C ARG A 621 -3.03 -38.16 7.80
N LEU A 622 -2.76 -38.16 6.49
CA LEU A 622 -3.46 -38.92 5.46
C LEU A 622 -2.44 -39.66 4.59
N ASP A 623 -2.27 -40.96 4.78
CA ASP A 623 -1.27 -41.78 4.07
C ASP A 623 0.14 -41.13 4.07
N GLU A 624 0.60 -40.61 2.91
CA GLU A 624 1.92 -39.97 2.71
C GLU A 624 1.89 -38.44 2.81
N ILE A 625 0.73 -37.83 3.13
CA ILE A 625 0.56 -36.38 3.22
C ILE A 625 0.00 -35.97 4.59
N SER A 626 0.26 -34.73 4.99
CA SER A 626 -0.24 -34.14 6.23
C SER A 626 -0.98 -32.85 5.94
N VAL A 627 -2.20 -32.70 6.45
CA VAL A 627 -2.99 -31.47 6.39
C VAL A 627 -2.75 -30.68 7.67
N ILE A 628 -2.29 -29.44 7.53
CA ILE A 628 -1.91 -28.55 8.62
C ILE A 628 -2.82 -27.32 8.58
N LEU A 629 -3.54 -27.06 9.68
CA LEU A 629 -4.36 -25.87 9.86
C LEU A 629 -3.84 -25.10 11.07
N TYR A 630 -3.54 -23.81 10.91
CA TYR A 630 -3.02 -23.01 12.02
C TYR A 630 -3.78 -21.70 12.23
N ALA A 631 -3.91 -21.31 13.49
CA ALA A 631 -4.64 -20.14 13.96
C ALA A 631 -3.97 -19.54 15.21
N ARG A 632 -4.45 -18.40 15.70
CA ARG A 632 -3.99 -17.85 16.98
C ARG A 632 -4.41 -18.75 18.14
N ASP A 633 -3.61 -18.73 19.20
CA ASP A 633 -3.83 -19.46 20.46
C ASP A 633 -5.19 -19.19 21.14
N ASN A 634 -5.82 -18.04 20.85
CA ASN A 634 -7.12 -17.66 21.39
C ASN A 634 -8.34 -18.24 20.65
N ARG A 635 -8.14 -19.10 19.65
CA ARG A 635 -9.23 -19.68 18.83
C ARG A 635 -9.75 -21.00 19.40
N ASN A 636 -11.00 -21.33 19.07
CA ASN A 636 -11.66 -22.54 19.56
C ASN A 636 -11.11 -23.78 18.85
N GLU A 637 -10.19 -24.46 19.52
CA GLU A 637 -9.52 -25.69 19.09
C GLU A 637 -10.50 -26.80 18.66
N ILE A 638 -11.57 -27.02 19.42
CA ILE A 638 -12.57 -28.08 19.16
C ILE A 638 -13.30 -27.82 17.83
N LEU A 639 -13.64 -26.54 17.57
CA LEU A 639 -14.30 -26.15 16.34
C LEU A 639 -13.40 -26.36 15.12
N LEU A 640 -12.14 -25.95 15.24
CA LEU A 640 -11.15 -26.04 14.17
C LEU A 640 -10.76 -27.49 13.87
N SER A 641 -10.64 -28.34 14.90
CA SER A 641 -10.37 -29.77 14.77
C SER A 641 -11.49 -30.48 13.99
N ARG A 642 -12.75 -30.29 14.37
CA ARG A 642 -13.91 -30.86 13.64
C ARG A 642 -13.99 -30.39 12.19
N ALA A 643 -13.63 -29.14 11.92
CA ALA A 643 -13.59 -28.61 10.56
C ALA A 643 -12.46 -29.24 9.72
N LEU A 644 -11.28 -29.43 10.33
CA LEU A 644 -10.13 -30.08 9.70
C LEU A 644 -10.42 -31.56 9.38
N GLU A 645 -11.10 -32.28 10.27
CA GLU A 645 -11.56 -33.66 10.02
C GLU A 645 -12.53 -33.72 8.82
N GLY A 646 -13.53 -32.83 8.79
CA GLY A 646 -14.50 -32.75 7.69
C GLY A 646 -13.86 -32.46 6.33
N PHE A 647 -12.87 -31.56 6.30
CA PHE A 647 -12.08 -31.25 5.10
C PHE A 647 -11.18 -32.42 4.70
N SER A 648 -10.52 -33.07 5.65
CA SER A 648 -9.59 -34.17 5.39
C SER A 648 -10.31 -35.39 4.80
N ALA A 649 -11.51 -35.69 5.31
CA ALA A 649 -12.38 -36.71 4.73
C ALA A 649 -12.85 -36.36 3.31
N ALA A 650 -13.11 -35.07 3.03
CA ALA A 650 -13.46 -34.62 1.68
C ALA A 650 -12.28 -34.74 0.72
N LEU A 651 -11.07 -34.39 1.19
CA LEU A 651 -9.83 -34.51 0.43
C LEU A 651 -9.51 -35.97 0.07
N GLN A 652 -9.71 -36.91 1.01
CA GLN A 652 -9.58 -38.35 0.74
C GLN A 652 -10.56 -38.82 -0.34
N LYS A 653 -11.83 -38.40 -0.27
CA LYS A 653 -12.85 -38.76 -1.28
C LYS A 653 -12.50 -38.22 -2.68
N VAL A 654 -11.95 -37.00 -2.77
CA VAL A 654 -11.57 -36.37 -4.06
C VAL A 654 -10.31 -37.00 -4.65
N LEU A 655 -9.29 -37.26 -3.83
CA LEU A 655 -8.01 -37.79 -4.28
C LEU A 655 -8.03 -39.30 -4.52
N LYS A 656 -8.87 -40.07 -3.79
CA LYS A 656 -8.88 -41.54 -3.68
C LYS A 656 -7.60 -42.15 -3.08
N LYS A 657 -6.41 -41.69 -3.51
CA LYS A 657 -5.09 -42.01 -2.94
C LYS A 657 -4.40 -40.73 -2.47
N CYS A 658 -4.00 -40.68 -1.21
CA CYS A 658 -3.39 -39.49 -0.60
C CYS A 658 -1.86 -39.51 -0.71
N THR A 659 -1.34 -39.57 -1.95
CA THR A 659 0.11 -39.52 -2.21
C THR A 659 0.53 -38.21 -2.88
N LYS A 660 1.82 -37.86 -2.75
CA LYS A 660 2.40 -36.64 -3.33
C LYS A 660 2.10 -36.49 -4.83
N LEU A 661 2.15 -37.58 -5.58
CA LEU A 661 1.87 -37.59 -7.02
C LEU A 661 0.40 -37.30 -7.34
N TYR A 662 -0.54 -37.77 -6.52
CA TYR A 662 -1.97 -37.56 -6.75
C TYR A 662 -2.42 -36.15 -6.39
N VAL A 663 -1.85 -35.55 -5.34
CA VAL A 663 -2.05 -34.13 -5.02
C VAL A 663 -1.63 -33.24 -6.21
N LEU A 664 -0.49 -33.54 -6.84
CA LEU A 664 -0.02 -32.82 -8.03
C LEU A 664 -0.89 -33.08 -9.27
N LYS A 665 -1.32 -34.33 -9.51
CA LYS A 665 -2.20 -34.68 -10.65
C LYS A 665 -3.60 -34.04 -10.55
N LYS A 666 -4.11 -33.85 -9.33
CA LYS A 666 -5.44 -33.30 -9.03
C LYS A 666 -5.38 -31.93 -8.35
N TYR A 667 -4.31 -31.17 -8.61
CA TYR A 667 -4.02 -29.91 -7.92
C TYR A 667 -5.13 -28.85 -8.07
N ASP A 668 -5.80 -28.80 -9.22
CA ASP A 668 -6.96 -27.95 -9.49
C ASP A 668 -8.16 -28.30 -8.61
N LEU A 669 -8.46 -29.59 -8.43
CA LEU A 669 -9.55 -30.05 -7.56
C LEU A 669 -9.24 -29.72 -6.09
N VAL A 670 -7.97 -29.84 -5.68
CA VAL A 670 -7.51 -29.42 -4.35
C VAL A 670 -7.69 -27.90 -4.16
N CYS A 671 -7.33 -27.09 -5.16
CA CYS A 671 -7.56 -25.64 -5.12
C CYS A 671 -9.04 -25.28 -4.96
N LEU A 672 -9.93 -25.96 -5.69
CA LEU A 672 -11.37 -25.73 -5.62
C LEU A 672 -11.93 -26.15 -4.26
N LEU A 673 -11.53 -27.32 -3.77
CA LEU A 673 -11.94 -27.83 -2.46
C LEU A 673 -11.53 -26.88 -1.32
N VAL A 674 -10.29 -26.36 -1.35
CA VAL A 674 -9.82 -25.40 -0.35
C VAL A 674 -10.58 -24.08 -0.41
N ARG A 675 -10.92 -23.60 -1.61
CA ARG A 675 -11.67 -22.35 -1.79
C ARG A 675 -13.10 -22.45 -1.24
N GLU A 676 -13.73 -23.60 -1.37
CA GLU A 676 -15.07 -23.85 -0.81
C GLU A 676 -15.01 -24.09 0.71
N PHE A 677 -13.91 -24.66 1.20
CA PHE A 677 -13.69 -24.87 2.63
C PHE A 677 -13.37 -23.58 3.40
N VAL A 678 -12.44 -22.76 2.89
CA VAL A 678 -12.00 -21.53 3.55
C VAL A 678 -11.96 -20.36 2.56
N PHE A 679 -12.66 -19.28 2.90
CA PHE A 679 -12.65 -18.02 2.15
C PHE A 679 -12.17 -16.87 3.05
N ASN A 680 -11.06 -16.23 2.66
CA ASN A 680 -10.43 -15.13 3.42
C ASN A 680 -10.24 -15.45 4.91
N GLY A 681 -9.86 -16.70 5.23
CA GLY A 681 -9.62 -17.19 6.58
C GLY A 681 -10.87 -17.46 7.42
N VAL A 682 -12.08 -17.44 6.84
CA VAL A 682 -13.33 -17.92 7.46
C VAL A 682 -13.62 -19.33 6.98
N ILE A 683 -14.01 -20.22 7.89
CA ILE A 683 -14.46 -21.59 7.52
C ILE A 683 -15.90 -21.50 7.00
N CYS A 684 -16.09 -21.78 5.70
CA CYS A 684 -17.37 -21.62 5.02
C CYS A 684 -18.25 -22.85 5.12
N GLU A 685 -17.69 -24.04 4.92
CA GLU A 685 -18.42 -25.31 4.91
C GLU A 685 -17.67 -26.36 5.75
N ARG A 686 -18.41 -27.14 6.55
CA ARG A 686 -17.85 -28.14 7.47
C ARG A 686 -18.27 -29.55 7.10
N ASN A 687 -19.31 -29.69 6.30
CA ASN A 687 -19.84 -30.98 5.90
C ASN A 687 -19.07 -31.56 4.71
N THR A 688 -18.50 -32.75 4.90
CA THR A 688 -17.76 -33.49 3.87
C THR A 688 -18.56 -33.68 2.59
N ASP A 689 -19.85 -34.02 2.66
CA ASP A 689 -20.63 -34.33 1.46
C ASP A 689 -21.02 -33.07 0.66
N ALA A 690 -21.13 -31.93 1.34
CA ALA A 690 -21.33 -30.64 0.68
C ALA A 690 -20.06 -30.19 -0.07
N LEU A 691 -18.89 -30.34 0.57
CA LEU A 691 -17.58 -30.04 -0.02
C LEU A 691 -17.28 -30.91 -1.25
N VAL A 692 -17.64 -32.19 -1.24
CA VAL A 692 -17.43 -33.07 -2.40
C VAL A 692 -18.36 -32.71 -3.56
N LYS A 693 -19.61 -32.31 -3.27
CA LYS A 693 -20.58 -31.91 -4.30
C LYS A 693 -20.26 -30.58 -4.97
N SER A 694 -19.57 -29.67 -4.28
CA SER A 694 -19.18 -28.38 -4.85
C SER A 694 -18.02 -28.49 -5.86
N VAL A 695 -17.25 -29.58 -5.80
CA VAL A 695 -16.16 -29.84 -6.74
C VAL A 695 -16.67 -30.57 -7.99
N PRO A 696 -16.44 -30.04 -9.21
CA PRO A 696 -16.93 -30.67 -10.45
C PRO A 696 -16.21 -32.00 -10.73
N VAL A 697 -16.99 -33.02 -11.12
CA VAL A 697 -16.46 -34.33 -11.53
C VAL A 697 -15.82 -34.21 -12.91
N ARG A 698 -14.55 -34.59 -13.03
CA ARG A 698 -13.85 -34.66 -14.32
C ARG A 698 -14.44 -35.78 -15.18
N SER A 699 -14.95 -35.45 -16.37
CA SER A 699 -15.55 -36.40 -17.32
C SER A 699 -14.57 -37.40 -17.96
N PHE A 700 -13.26 -37.28 -17.70
CA PHE A 700 -12.19 -38.05 -18.35
C PHE A 700 -11.39 -38.97 -17.40
N GLU A 701 -11.74 -39.06 -16.11
CA GLU A 701 -11.07 -39.97 -15.17
C GLU A 701 -11.49 -41.44 -15.42
N GLY A 702 -10.83 -42.09 -16.40
CA GLY A 702 -11.04 -43.50 -16.75
C GLY A 702 -10.55 -43.89 -18.15
N LEU A 703 -10.26 -42.93 -19.03
CA LEU A 703 -9.88 -43.17 -20.42
C LEU A 703 -8.43 -43.66 -20.63
N GLU A 704 -7.59 -43.67 -19.59
CA GLU A 704 -6.22 -44.21 -19.68
C GLU A 704 -6.17 -45.75 -19.84
N THR A 705 -7.32 -46.43 -19.73
CA THR A 705 -7.44 -47.90 -19.84
C THR A 705 -8.32 -48.39 -21.00
N MET A 706 -8.58 -47.55 -22.01
CA MET A 706 -9.11 -48.09 -23.26
C MET A 706 -7.99 -48.83 -24.00
N ASN A 707 -8.03 -50.17 -23.96
CA ASN A 707 -7.31 -50.99 -24.93
C ASN A 707 -7.85 -50.63 -26.32
N ILE A 708 -7.06 -49.87 -27.07
CA ILE A 708 -7.37 -49.53 -28.46
C ILE A 708 -7.45 -50.86 -29.23
N PRO A 709 -8.59 -51.20 -29.86
CA PRO A 709 -8.69 -52.40 -30.67
C PRO A 709 -7.65 -52.32 -31.79
N GLN A 710 -6.88 -53.38 -32.03
CA GLN A 710 -5.76 -53.36 -33.01
C GLN A 710 -6.17 -52.90 -34.42
N GLY A 711 -7.45 -52.98 -34.79
CA GLY A 711 -7.98 -52.47 -36.07
C GLY A 711 -8.06 -50.94 -36.20
N PHE A 712 -7.89 -50.16 -35.13
CA PHE A 712 -7.90 -48.69 -35.20
C PHE A 712 -6.49 -48.10 -35.43
N LEU A 713 -5.44 -48.88 -35.17
CA LEU A 713 -4.04 -48.49 -35.45
C LEU A 713 -3.70 -48.61 -36.95
N SER A 714 -4.43 -49.41 -37.73
CA SER A 714 -4.23 -49.53 -39.18
C SER A 714 -4.76 -48.34 -39.98
N PHE A 715 -5.54 -47.45 -39.37
CA PHE A 715 -6.02 -46.21 -40.01
C PHE A 715 -5.06 -45.02 -39.87
N PHE A 716 -4.09 -45.09 -38.95
CA PHE A 716 -3.10 -44.04 -38.69
C PHE A 716 -1.68 -44.39 -39.17
N ALA A 717 -1.51 -45.53 -39.84
CA ALA A 717 -0.25 -45.88 -40.50
C ALA A 717 -0.21 -45.26 -41.92
N ASP A 718 0.64 -44.25 -42.11
CA ASP A 718 0.94 -43.64 -43.41
C ASP A 718 1.41 -44.70 -44.45
N PRO A 719 0.99 -44.61 -45.72
CA PRO A 719 1.44 -45.51 -46.78
C PRO A 719 2.81 -45.08 -47.31
N LYS A 720 3.90 -45.47 -46.62
CA LYS A 720 5.24 -45.47 -47.24
C LYS A 720 5.44 -46.77 -48.00
N GLY A 721 4.96 -46.82 -49.24
CA GLY A 721 5.21 -47.99 -50.09
C GLY A 721 4.54 -48.04 -51.46
N SER A 722 4.74 -47.04 -52.33
CA SER A 722 4.96 -47.31 -53.78
C SER A 722 5.17 -46.00 -54.55
N LEU A 723 6.42 -45.58 -54.73
CA LEU A 723 6.78 -44.68 -55.83
C LEU A 723 8.23 -44.94 -56.24
N LYS A 724 8.40 -46.00 -57.04
CA LYS A 724 9.57 -46.20 -57.91
C LYS A 724 9.08 -46.62 -59.30
N ARG A 725 9.21 -45.67 -60.23
CA ARG A 725 9.41 -45.77 -61.70
C ARG A 725 8.42 -46.56 -62.56
N ARG A 726 7.85 -45.86 -63.55
CA ARG A 726 7.78 -46.19 -65.00
C ARG A 726 7.47 -44.86 -65.72
N SER A 727 8.43 -44.24 -66.42
CA SER A 727 8.70 -44.41 -67.86
C SER A 727 7.42 -44.42 -68.71
N GLY A 728 7.21 -43.29 -69.39
CA GLY A 728 6.17 -42.97 -70.36
C GLY A 728 6.41 -41.54 -70.78
#